data_AF-A0AAJ6X273-F1
#
_entry.id   AF-A0AAJ6X273-F1
#
_cell.length_a   1.000
_cell.length_b   1.000
_cell.length_c   1.000
_cell.angle_alpha   90.00
_cell.angle_beta   90.00
_cell.angle_gamma   90.00
#
_symmetry.space_group_name_H-M   'P 1'
#
loop_
_entity.id
_entity.type
_entity.pdbx_description
1 polymer ?
#
loop_
_entity_poly.entity_id
_entity_poly.type
_entity_poly.pdbx_seq_one_letter_code
_entity_poly.pdbx_strand_id
1 'polypeptide(L)'
;MGSNLEPIPITSQKHDPAWKHCQMFKNGERVQLKCVYCGKIFKGGGIHRIKEHLAGQKGNAATCLQVPSDVRLMMQQSLDGVVVKKRKKQKIAEEITNLNPVSSELGVFDKDVNTGMELTGVSDAIDPVSSLLVSGEDGLRKKGGERRKRGRGRGRGSVTNSKAVVTMSSVMPLSGGKRTNDHIHMAIGRFLYDIGASLDAVNSAYFQLMVQAIASGGSEVLVPSYHDLRGWVLKNSVEEVKNDVDKHRATWERTGCSVLVDQWNTVMGRTLINFLVYCPDGVVFLKSVDASDIINLPDALYELLKQVVEEIGARHVLQVITRMEEQLICAGRRLADTFPNLYWAPCAAHCLDLILEDFAKLEWINSVIELARSMTRFVYNHSVVLNMMKRYTFGNDIVEPGITRFATNFGTLKRMVDLKHNLQNMVTSQEWVDCPYSKKPGGLEMLDLVSDQSFWSSCILITHLTNPLLQVLRLVGSKKRPAMGYIYAGMYRAKEAIKKELIKREEYIVYWNIIDHWWEQEWNLPLHAAGFYLNPKFFYSFEGDMPNEIQSGMYDCIEKFVPDLNVQDKIIKEVNSYKNAGGDFGRKMAVRARDTMLPAEWWSTYGGSCPNLVRLAIRILGQTCSSIEYKRSQIPFEQLHDTKNCLERQRLSDLVFVQCNLRLRQMVDENEEQDPISFDSNNTLKDWVEGKELCSEDFDALNWMAVDPPSDNARLLGTSHSEIEDLGPGFDDYEIFNRVKEGEEENVESM
;
A
#
# COMPACT_ATOMS: atom_id res chain seq x y z
N MET A 1 -48.27 -45.72 13.17
CA MET A 1 -48.13 -44.63 12.18
C MET A 1 -46.66 -44.30 12.06
N GLY A 2 -45.99 -44.83 11.03
CA GLY A 2 -44.55 -44.66 10.83
C GLY A 2 -44.26 -43.33 10.14
N SER A 3 -43.44 -42.48 10.76
CA SER A 3 -42.93 -41.26 10.13
C SER A 3 -41.84 -41.64 9.11
N ASN A 4 -42.10 -41.40 7.83
CA ASN A 4 -41.12 -41.54 6.75
C ASN A 4 -39.95 -40.56 6.98
N LEU A 5 -38.84 -41.07 7.54
CA LEU A 5 -37.59 -40.34 7.69
C LEU A 5 -36.68 -40.73 6.51
N GLU A 6 -36.48 -39.82 5.56
CA GLU A 6 -35.54 -40.03 4.46
C GLU A 6 -34.11 -39.66 4.90
N PRO A 7 -33.12 -40.56 4.79
CA PRO A 7 -31.73 -40.25 5.10
C PRO A 7 -31.12 -39.35 4.02
N ILE A 8 -30.43 -38.28 4.44
CA ILE A 8 -29.71 -37.37 3.55
C ILE A 8 -28.20 -37.62 3.71
N PRO A 9 -27.44 -37.80 2.61
CA PRO A 9 -25.99 -37.89 2.69
C PRO A 9 -25.37 -36.59 3.21
N ILE A 10 -24.40 -36.71 4.12
CA ILE A 10 -23.62 -35.58 4.60
C ILE A 10 -22.58 -35.24 3.53
N THR A 11 -22.67 -34.05 2.94
CA THR A 11 -21.76 -33.60 1.87
C THR A 11 -20.34 -33.32 2.39
N SER A 12 -19.34 -33.45 1.51
CA SER A 12 -17.91 -33.26 1.82
C SER A 12 -17.53 -31.82 2.22
N GLN A 13 -18.43 -30.85 2.09
CA GLN A 13 -18.25 -29.44 2.48
C GLN A 13 -18.43 -29.19 4.00
N LYS A 14 -18.77 -30.23 4.78
CA LYS A 14 -18.98 -30.12 6.24
C LYS A 14 -17.74 -30.61 7.00
N HIS A 15 -16.82 -29.69 7.31
CA HIS A 15 -15.49 -29.98 7.89
C HIS A 15 -15.48 -30.38 9.38
N ASP A 16 -16.60 -30.27 10.10
CA ASP A 16 -16.65 -30.56 11.54
C ASP A 16 -16.58 -32.08 11.82
N PRO A 17 -15.67 -32.57 12.68
CA PRO A 17 -15.51 -34.00 12.96
C PRO A 17 -16.79 -34.64 13.52
N ALA A 18 -17.67 -33.88 14.19
CA ALA A 18 -18.92 -34.39 14.75
C ALA A 18 -19.89 -34.92 13.68
N TRP A 19 -19.77 -34.47 12.42
CA TRP A 19 -20.61 -34.97 11.32
C TRP A 19 -20.39 -36.46 11.03
N LYS A 20 -19.20 -37.01 11.32
CA LYS A 20 -18.91 -38.44 11.16
C LYS A 20 -19.66 -39.33 12.16
N HIS A 21 -20.22 -38.74 13.21
CA HIS A 21 -20.84 -39.45 14.34
C HIS A 21 -22.34 -39.22 14.45
N CYS A 22 -22.96 -38.66 13.41
CA CYS A 22 -24.41 -38.48 13.32
C CYS A 22 -24.95 -38.78 11.92
N GLN A 23 -26.24 -39.10 11.86
CA GLN A 23 -26.99 -39.31 10.62
C GLN A 23 -28.01 -38.20 10.45
N MET A 24 -28.15 -37.68 9.23
CA MET A 24 -29.05 -36.59 8.91
C MET A 24 -30.31 -37.14 8.25
N PHE A 25 -31.47 -36.74 8.75
CA PHE A 25 -32.77 -37.16 8.24
C PHE A 25 -33.63 -35.94 7.89
N LYS A 26 -34.43 -36.07 6.83
CA LYS A 26 -35.48 -35.12 6.50
C LYS A 26 -36.79 -35.56 7.13
N ASN A 27 -37.47 -34.64 7.82
CA ASN A 27 -38.83 -34.83 8.31
C ASN A 27 -39.67 -33.62 7.88
N GLY A 28 -40.30 -33.71 6.70
CA GLY A 28 -40.92 -32.57 6.02
C GLY A 28 -39.88 -31.55 5.54
N GLU A 29 -40.06 -30.28 5.89
CA GLU A 29 -39.10 -29.20 5.59
C GLU A 29 -37.95 -29.07 6.60
N ARG A 30 -37.99 -29.84 7.70
CA ARG A 30 -37.03 -29.70 8.81
C ARG A 30 -35.99 -30.82 8.80
N VAL A 31 -34.74 -30.44 9.01
CA VAL A 31 -33.61 -31.37 9.18
C VAL A 31 -33.53 -31.83 10.63
N GLN A 32 -33.36 -33.14 10.82
CA GLN A 32 -33.13 -33.77 12.12
C GLN A 32 -31.81 -34.54 12.11
N LEU A 33 -31.08 -34.49 13.21
CA LEU A 33 -29.81 -35.21 13.35
C LEU A 33 -29.96 -36.32 14.39
N LYS A 34 -29.52 -37.53 14.05
CA LYS A 34 -29.56 -38.71 14.92
C LYS A 34 -28.15 -39.09 15.34
N CYS A 35 -27.93 -39.26 16.64
CA CYS A 35 -26.67 -39.79 17.16
C CYS A 35 -26.49 -41.26 16.79
N VAL A 36 -25.32 -41.64 16.27
CA VAL A 36 -25.03 -43.03 15.87
C VAL A 36 -24.91 -43.97 17.09
N TYR A 37 -24.56 -43.45 18.26
CA TYR A 37 -24.32 -44.26 19.47
C TYR A 37 -25.58 -44.54 20.29
N CYS A 38 -26.31 -43.50 20.72
CA CYS A 38 -27.51 -43.69 21.56
C CYS A 38 -28.83 -43.59 20.79
N GLY A 39 -28.79 -43.34 19.48
CA GLY A 39 -29.98 -43.24 18.64
C GLY A 39 -30.86 -42.00 18.88
N LYS A 40 -30.45 -41.08 19.78
CA LYS A 40 -31.21 -39.87 20.10
C LYS A 40 -31.30 -38.92 18.90
N ILE A 41 -32.51 -38.37 18.68
CA ILE A 41 -32.82 -37.45 17.59
C ILE A 41 -32.87 -36.00 18.11
N PHE A 42 -32.16 -35.11 17.43
CA PHE A 42 -32.11 -33.68 17.68
C PHE A 42 -32.91 -32.94 16.60
N LYS A 43 -33.82 -32.05 17.02
CA LYS A 43 -34.60 -31.21 16.11
C LYS A 43 -33.74 -30.00 15.70
N GLY A 44 -33.49 -29.85 14.40
CA GLY A 44 -32.66 -28.78 13.81
C GLY A 44 -31.34 -29.31 13.22
N GLY A 45 -30.82 -28.61 12.21
CA GLY A 45 -29.62 -29.00 11.46
C GLY A 45 -28.28 -28.54 12.05
N GLY A 46 -28.25 -27.97 13.26
CA GLY A 46 -27.03 -27.46 13.89
C GLY A 46 -26.18 -28.55 14.52
N ILE A 47 -24.92 -28.67 14.11
CA ILE A 47 -24.00 -29.73 14.58
C ILE A 47 -23.50 -29.52 16.02
N HIS A 48 -23.51 -28.28 16.50
CA HIS A 48 -23.01 -27.92 17.84
C HIS A 48 -23.69 -28.71 18.96
N ARG A 49 -25.00 -28.93 18.88
CA ARG A 49 -25.76 -29.70 19.90
C ARG A 49 -25.37 -31.18 19.92
N ILE A 50 -25.03 -31.74 18.76
CA ILE A 50 -24.49 -33.11 18.68
C ILE A 50 -23.07 -33.16 19.23
N LYS A 51 -22.25 -32.13 18.97
CA LYS A 51 -20.89 -32.06 19.51
C LYS A 51 -20.91 -32.02 21.05
N GLU A 52 -21.75 -31.18 21.67
CA GLU A 52 -21.95 -31.16 23.13
C GLU A 52 -22.45 -32.51 23.67
N HIS A 53 -23.41 -33.14 22.99
CA HIS A 53 -23.95 -34.46 23.33
C HIS A 53 -22.87 -35.55 23.32
N LEU A 54 -21.97 -35.54 22.33
CA LEU A 54 -20.89 -36.52 22.17
C LEU A 54 -19.72 -36.24 23.13
N ALA A 55 -19.41 -34.96 23.40
CA ALA A 55 -18.37 -34.52 24.33
C ALA A 55 -18.71 -34.80 25.81
N GLY A 56 -19.98 -35.06 26.12
CA GLY A 56 -20.42 -35.30 27.50
C GLY A 56 -20.44 -34.04 28.37
N GLN A 57 -20.41 -32.84 27.77
CA GLN A 57 -20.58 -31.58 28.48
C GLN A 57 -22.06 -31.32 28.78
N LYS A 58 -22.37 -30.85 30.00
CA LYS A 58 -23.73 -30.44 30.37
C LYS A 58 -24.04 -29.07 29.77
N GLY A 59 -24.94 -29.03 28.79
CA GLY A 59 -25.36 -27.82 28.08
C GLY A 59 -26.77 -27.95 27.50
N ASN A 60 -26.98 -27.48 26.27
CA ASN A 60 -28.28 -27.47 25.59
C ASN A 60 -28.75 -28.85 25.09
N ALA A 61 -27.97 -29.90 25.33
CA ALA A 61 -28.25 -31.28 24.94
C ALA A 61 -27.93 -32.25 26.09
N ALA A 62 -28.75 -33.29 26.26
CA ALA A 62 -28.42 -34.37 27.22
C ALA A 62 -27.16 -35.12 26.76
N THR A 63 -26.36 -35.66 27.67
CA THR A 63 -25.10 -36.33 27.35
C THR A 63 -25.29 -37.76 26.85
N CYS A 64 -24.38 -38.22 25.99
CA CYS A 64 -24.38 -39.60 25.49
C CYS A 64 -23.44 -40.49 26.30
N LEU A 65 -23.98 -41.49 26.98
CA LEU A 65 -23.19 -42.44 27.77
C LEU A 65 -22.52 -43.54 26.94
N GLN A 66 -22.96 -43.73 25.68
CA GLN A 66 -22.53 -44.83 24.79
C GLN A 66 -21.43 -44.42 23.79
N VAL A 67 -20.82 -43.24 23.97
CA VAL A 67 -19.76 -42.73 23.08
C VAL A 67 -18.41 -43.30 23.52
N PRO A 68 -17.61 -43.87 22.60
CA PRO A 68 -16.23 -44.26 22.86
C PRO A 68 -15.36 -43.12 23.42
N SER A 69 -14.42 -43.45 24.30
CA SER A 69 -13.60 -42.47 25.04
C SER A 69 -12.75 -41.58 24.14
N ASP A 70 -12.23 -42.12 23.04
CA ASP A 70 -11.47 -41.44 21.99
C ASP A 70 -12.32 -40.40 21.25
N VAL A 71 -13.54 -40.78 20.85
CA VAL A 71 -14.51 -39.87 20.20
C VAL A 71 -14.96 -38.77 21.17
N ARG A 72 -15.17 -39.10 22.45
CA ARG A 72 -15.52 -38.11 23.46
C ARG A 72 -14.41 -37.08 23.65
N LEU A 73 -13.15 -37.51 23.74
CA LEU A 73 -11.99 -36.64 23.87
C LEU A 73 -11.83 -35.73 22.63
N MET A 74 -12.00 -36.29 21.43
CA MET A 74 -11.96 -35.53 20.17
C MET A 74 -13.03 -34.41 20.13
N MET A 75 -14.24 -34.70 20.61
CA MET A 75 -15.33 -33.71 20.64
C MET A 75 -15.10 -32.62 21.71
N GLN A 76 -14.48 -32.97 22.84
CA GLN A 76 -14.08 -32.00 23.87
C GLN A 76 -13.00 -31.04 23.34
N GLN A 77 -11.94 -31.57 22.74
CA GLN A 77 -10.88 -30.75 22.10
C GLN A 77 -11.44 -29.82 21.01
N SER A 78 -12.41 -30.31 20.24
CA SER A 78 -13.08 -29.52 19.20
C SER A 78 -13.95 -28.37 19.77
N LEU A 79 -14.48 -28.50 20.99
CA LEU A 79 -15.21 -27.42 21.68
C LEU A 79 -14.25 -26.41 22.31
N ASP A 80 -13.15 -26.88 22.90
CA ASP A 80 -12.15 -26.02 23.55
C ASP A 80 -11.42 -25.09 22.56
N GLY A 81 -11.20 -25.53 21.32
CA GLY A 81 -10.63 -24.70 20.25
C GLY A 81 -11.46 -23.46 19.89
N VAL A 82 -12.77 -23.47 20.15
CA VAL A 82 -13.66 -22.31 19.92
C VAL A 82 -13.61 -21.34 21.12
N VAL A 83 -13.48 -21.86 22.35
CA VAL A 83 -13.37 -21.07 23.57
C VAL A 83 -12.01 -20.37 23.67
N VAL A 84 -10.93 -21.00 23.21
CA VAL A 84 -9.58 -20.40 23.16
C VAL A 84 -9.53 -19.27 22.12
N LYS A 85 -10.17 -19.42 20.94
CA LYS A 85 -10.28 -18.34 19.95
C LYS A 85 -11.10 -17.15 20.47
N LYS A 86 -12.17 -17.41 21.22
CA LYS A 86 -13.02 -16.35 21.79
C LYS A 86 -12.33 -15.65 22.98
N ARG A 87 -11.65 -16.39 23.86
CA ARG A 87 -10.86 -15.85 24.97
C ARG A 87 -9.61 -15.10 24.52
N LYS A 88 -8.91 -15.51 23.45
CA LYS A 88 -7.81 -14.72 22.86
C LYS A 88 -8.31 -13.38 22.31
N LYS A 89 -9.46 -13.38 21.62
CA LYS A 89 -10.08 -12.15 21.10
C LYS A 89 -10.61 -11.22 22.21
N GLN A 90 -11.07 -11.80 23.32
CA GLN A 90 -11.51 -11.05 24.51
C GLN A 90 -10.35 -10.53 25.37
N LYS A 91 -9.27 -11.31 25.54
CA LYS A 91 -8.06 -10.86 26.25
C LYS A 91 -7.40 -9.69 25.53
N ILE A 92 -7.30 -9.76 24.20
CA ILE A 92 -6.77 -8.65 23.39
C ILE A 92 -7.68 -7.41 23.54
N ALA A 93 -9.00 -7.57 23.58
CA ALA A 93 -9.92 -6.44 23.79
C ALA A 93 -9.86 -5.88 25.22
N GLU A 94 -9.74 -6.72 26.24
CA GLU A 94 -9.66 -6.32 27.66
C GLU A 94 -8.29 -5.70 28.02
N GLU A 95 -7.20 -6.13 27.39
CA GLU A 95 -5.87 -5.52 27.54
C GLU A 95 -5.77 -4.17 26.83
N ILE A 96 -6.49 -3.97 25.71
CA ILE A 96 -6.60 -2.66 25.02
C ILE A 96 -7.45 -1.65 25.82
N THR A 97 -8.45 -2.10 26.57
CA THR A 97 -9.37 -1.20 27.30
C THR A 97 -8.80 -0.72 28.65
N ASN A 98 -7.84 -1.45 29.24
CA ASN A 98 -7.36 -1.21 30.60
C ASN A 98 -6.13 -0.29 30.73
N LEU A 99 -5.60 0.26 29.62
CA LEU A 99 -4.47 1.19 29.64
C LEU A 99 -4.92 2.58 29.17
N ASN A 100 -5.76 3.23 29.96
CA ASN A 100 -5.94 4.68 29.95
C ASN A 100 -5.03 5.30 31.03
N PRO A 101 -3.92 5.97 30.67
CA PRO A 101 -3.15 6.73 31.64
C PRO A 101 -3.48 8.22 31.51
N VAL A 102 -4.60 8.68 32.07
CA VAL A 102 -4.74 10.08 32.50
C VAL A 102 -5.57 10.12 33.77
N SER A 103 -4.89 10.18 34.91
CA SER A 103 -5.45 10.61 36.18
C SER A 103 -4.94 12.02 36.48
N SER A 104 -5.77 13.04 36.22
CA SER A 104 -6.17 14.09 37.18
C SER A 104 -6.85 15.29 36.51
N GLU A 105 -8.04 15.61 37.05
CA GLU A 105 -8.79 16.88 36.97
C GLU A 105 -9.48 17.27 35.64
N LEU A 106 -10.69 16.76 35.46
CA LEU A 106 -11.76 17.46 34.72
C LEU A 106 -12.96 17.65 35.66
N GLY A 107 -13.24 18.92 35.95
CA GLY A 107 -14.32 19.36 36.81
C GLY A 107 -15.70 19.06 36.20
N VAL A 108 -16.57 18.58 37.08
CA VAL A 108 -17.99 18.32 36.88
C VAL A 108 -18.71 19.58 36.40
N PHE A 109 -19.39 19.50 35.25
CA PHE A 109 -20.57 20.34 34.99
C PHE A 109 -21.77 19.44 34.74
N ASP A 110 -22.58 19.37 35.79
CA ASP A 110 -23.92 18.83 35.81
C ASP A 110 -24.89 19.80 35.12
N LYS A 111 -25.76 19.26 34.27
CA LYS A 111 -27.04 19.87 33.89
C LYS A 111 -27.98 18.78 33.36
N ASP A 112 -28.69 18.17 34.28
CA ASP A 112 -30.02 17.61 34.09
C ASP A 112 -30.92 18.54 33.24
N VAL A 113 -31.59 17.99 32.21
CA VAL A 113 -33.06 17.99 32.12
C VAL A 113 -33.54 16.73 31.38
N ASN A 114 -34.48 16.09 32.04
CA ASN A 114 -35.20 14.86 31.79
C ASN A 114 -36.23 14.94 30.63
N THR A 115 -36.90 13.81 30.37
CA THR A 115 -38.11 13.54 29.52
C THR A 115 -37.79 13.13 28.08
N GLY A 116 -38.17 11.97 27.53
CA GLY A 116 -39.08 10.90 27.93
C GLY A 116 -39.76 10.32 26.68
N MET A 117 -39.59 9.01 26.46
CA MET A 117 -40.59 8.06 25.92
C MET A 117 -40.88 7.95 24.38
N GLU A 118 -40.58 6.73 23.91
CA GLU A 118 -41.31 5.84 22.99
C GLU A 118 -41.33 5.96 21.46
N LEU A 119 -41.03 4.78 20.88
CA LEU A 119 -41.24 4.31 19.51
C LEU A 119 -42.64 3.69 19.34
N THR A 120 -43.26 3.90 18.17
CA THR A 120 -44.14 3.01 17.35
C THR A 120 -45.13 3.89 16.55
N GLY A 121 -45.56 3.65 15.32
CA GLY A 121 -45.34 2.61 14.30
C GLY A 121 -46.28 2.90 13.10
N VAL A 122 -45.79 2.62 11.88
CA VAL A 122 -46.47 2.02 10.69
C VAL A 122 -47.89 2.50 10.28
N SER A 123 -48.04 3.10 9.09
CA SER A 123 -48.44 2.45 7.80
C SER A 123 -49.10 3.42 6.79
N ASP A 124 -48.69 3.25 5.53
CA ASP A 124 -49.47 3.23 4.28
C ASP A 124 -50.64 4.20 4.05
N ALA A 125 -50.61 4.92 2.92
CA ALA A 125 -51.30 4.47 1.69
C ALA A 125 -51.46 5.60 0.64
N ILE A 126 -51.01 5.28 -0.59
CA ILE A 126 -51.72 5.49 -1.87
C ILE A 126 -51.88 6.96 -2.39
N ASP A 127 -51.00 7.31 -3.34
CA ASP A 127 -51.21 7.84 -4.72
C ASP A 127 -52.63 8.29 -5.18
N PRO A 128 -52.79 8.94 -6.35
CA PRO A 128 -51.99 9.96 -7.05
C PRO A 128 -52.92 11.09 -7.59
N VAL A 129 -52.41 12.01 -8.41
CA VAL A 129 -52.95 12.42 -9.73
C VAL A 129 -52.40 13.79 -10.13
N SER A 130 -51.88 13.79 -11.36
CA SER A 130 -51.29 14.87 -12.11
C SER A 130 -52.33 15.81 -12.75
N SER A 131 -51.84 16.96 -13.18
CA SER A 131 -52.30 17.78 -14.32
C SER A 131 -53.53 18.68 -14.11
N LEU A 132 -53.37 20.00 -14.35
CA LEU A 132 -53.65 20.60 -15.65
C LEU A 132 -53.46 22.14 -15.65
N LEU A 133 -52.68 22.55 -16.65
CA LEU A 133 -52.57 23.82 -17.34
C LEU A 133 -53.82 24.72 -17.34
N VAL A 134 -53.63 26.05 -17.20
CA VAL A 134 -54.28 27.06 -18.06
C VAL A 134 -53.36 28.28 -18.21
N SER A 135 -52.98 28.57 -19.45
CA SER A 135 -52.42 29.84 -19.92
C SER A 135 -53.53 30.89 -20.12
N GLY A 136 -53.22 32.17 -19.97
CA GLY A 136 -54.13 33.24 -20.36
C GLY A 136 -53.49 34.62 -20.27
N GLU A 137 -53.23 35.20 -21.44
CA GLU A 137 -52.53 36.45 -21.70
C GLU A 137 -53.32 37.74 -21.34
N ASP A 138 -52.56 38.84 -21.36
CA ASP A 138 -52.87 40.17 -21.92
C ASP A 138 -53.09 41.38 -20.99
N GLY A 139 -52.26 42.41 -21.24
CA GLY A 139 -52.81 43.71 -21.66
C GLY A 139 -52.72 44.94 -20.73
N LEU A 140 -51.55 45.60 -20.74
CA LEU A 140 -51.36 47.04 -21.04
C LEU A 140 -51.98 48.15 -20.13
N ARG A 141 -51.14 49.03 -19.53
CA ARG A 141 -50.96 50.49 -19.86
C ARG A 141 -50.28 51.35 -18.76
N LYS A 142 -49.18 52.01 -19.17
CA LYS A 142 -48.77 53.45 -19.02
C LYS A 142 -48.70 54.09 -17.60
N LYS A 143 -47.75 54.95 -17.22
CA LYS A 143 -47.07 56.04 -17.96
C LYS A 143 -45.97 56.73 -17.11
N GLY A 144 -44.91 57.23 -17.78
CA GLY A 144 -44.19 58.50 -17.50
C GLY A 144 -42.92 58.41 -16.61
N GLY A 145 -41.77 59.01 -16.93
CA GLY A 145 -41.34 59.73 -18.13
C GLY A 145 -40.00 60.46 -17.92
N GLU A 146 -39.22 60.57 -19.01
CA GLU A 146 -38.29 61.66 -19.41
C GLU A 146 -37.01 61.93 -18.56
N ARG A 147 -35.78 62.11 -19.10
CA ARG A 147 -35.26 62.86 -20.29
C ARG A 147 -33.83 62.38 -20.66
N ARG A 148 -33.51 62.08 -21.94
CA ARG A 148 -32.77 62.87 -22.99
C ARG A 148 -31.28 63.14 -22.70
N LYS A 149 -30.27 62.88 -23.56
CA LYS A 149 -29.99 63.22 -24.99
C LYS A 149 -28.82 62.30 -25.49
N ARG A 150 -28.82 61.64 -26.66
CA ARG A 150 -28.72 62.03 -28.10
C ARG A 150 -27.29 62.05 -28.70
N GLY A 151 -27.14 61.29 -29.80
CA GLY A 151 -26.16 61.45 -30.91
C GLY A 151 -25.61 60.09 -31.37
N ARG A 152 -26.23 59.27 -32.23
CA ARG A 152 -26.59 59.36 -33.67
C ARG A 152 -25.39 59.50 -34.64
N GLY A 153 -25.05 58.40 -35.32
CA GLY A 153 -24.29 58.32 -36.56
C GLY A 153 -24.55 56.99 -37.27
N ARG A 154 -25.21 57.04 -38.45
CA ARG A 154 -25.64 55.92 -39.29
C ARG A 154 -24.54 55.53 -40.30
N GLY A 155 -24.47 54.25 -40.66
CA GLY A 155 -23.83 53.77 -41.91
C GLY A 155 -24.12 52.29 -42.12
N ARG A 156 -24.61 51.91 -43.30
CA ARG A 156 -25.29 50.65 -43.66
C ARG A 156 -24.45 49.94 -44.73
N GLY A 157 -24.34 48.61 -44.71
CA GLY A 157 -24.13 47.83 -45.94
C GLY A 157 -23.14 46.65 -45.92
N SER A 158 -23.71 45.45 -46.09
CA SER A 158 -23.31 44.33 -46.96
C SER A 158 -22.11 43.41 -46.64
N VAL A 159 -22.49 42.14 -46.39
CA VAL A 159 -21.92 40.84 -46.81
C VAL A 159 -20.87 40.87 -47.93
N THR A 160 -19.74 40.14 -47.75
CA THR A 160 -19.31 38.97 -48.56
C THR A 160 -17.95 38.40 -48.12
N ASN A 161 -17.87 37.07 -48.10
CA ASN A 161 -16.67 36.23 -48.04
C ASN A 161 -15.77 36.43 -49.29
N SER A 162 -14.44 36.39 -49.13
CA SER A 162 -13.53 35.46 -49.84
C SER A 162 -12.06 35.94 -49.89
N LYS A 163 -11.17 35.00 -49.49
CA LYS A 163 -9.87 34.62 -50.08
C LYS A 163 -8.74 35.65 -50.31
N ALA A 164 -7.64 35.34 -49.63
CA ALA A 164 -6.31 35.00 -50.17
C ALA A 164 -5.24 36.11 -50.35
N VAL A 165 -4.14 35.88 -49.62
CA VAL A 165 -2.73 35.97 -50.03
C VAL A 165 -2.15 37.38 -50.23
N VAL A 166 -1.08 37.71 -49.49
CA VAL A 166 0.29 37.93 -50.01
C VAL A 166 1.27 38.02 -48.83
N THR A 167 2.31 37.21 -48.96
CA THR A 167 3.61 37.12 -48.28
C THR A 167 4.29 38.46 -48.01
N MET A 168 5.03 38.63 -46.90
CA MET A 168 6.30 39.36 -46.93
C MET A 168 7.24 39.00 -45.77
N SER A 169 8.51 39.08 -46.13
CA SER A 169 9.74 38.59 -45.52
C SER A 169 10.12 39.20 -44.16
N SER A 170 10.83 38.36 -43.40
CA SER A 170 11.72 38.56 -42.25
C SER A 170 12.32 39.96 -42.06
N VAL A 171 12.13 40.51 -40.85
CA VAL A 171 13.16 41.25 -40.08
C VAL A 171 12.92 40.96 -38.59
N MET A 172 13.83 40.24 -37.94
CA MET A 172 13.85 40.05 -36.49
C MET A 172 14.40 41.31 -35.80
N PRO A 173 13.76 41.78 -34.71
CA PRO A 173 14.47 42.40 -33.61
C PRO A 173 14.53 41.42 -32.42
N LEU A 174 15.71 41.41 -31.78
CA LEU A 174 16.13 40.58 -30.64
C LEU A 174 15.23 40.71 -29.40
N SER A 175 14.02 40.16 -29.46
CA SER A 175 13.11 39.95 -28.32
C SER A 175 12.25 38.68 -28.50
N GLY A 176 12.63 37.80 -29.43
CA GLY A 176 11.80 36.69 -29.92
C GLY A 176 11.69 35.46 -29.01
N GLY A 177 12.68 35.21 -28.13
CA GLY A 177 12.76 33.96 -27.37
C GLY A 177 11.56 33.70 -26.44
N LYS A 178 10.99 34.73 -25.81
CA LYS A 178 9.80 34.57 -24.95
C LYS A 178 8.53 34.29 -25.77
N ARG A 179 8.30 35.03 -26.85
CA ARG A 179 7.06 34.88 -27.66
C ARG A 179 6.99 33.57 -28.44
N THR A 180 8.12 33.02 -28.88
CA THR A 180 8.16 31.68 -29.52
C THR A 180 7.89 30.57 -28.51
N ASN A 181 8.44 30.68 -27.29
CA ASN A 181 8.20 29.70 -26.23
C ASN A 181 6.72 29.72 -25.80
N ASP A 182 6.11 30.89 -25.68
CA ASP A 182 4.68 31.01 -25.33
C ASP A 182 3.78 30.32 -26.36
N HIS A 183 4.07 30.46 -27.66
CA HIS A 183 3.28 29.77 -28.71
C HIS A 183 3.45 28.24 -28.64
N ILE A 184 4.66 27.75 -28.39
CA ILE A 184 4.94 26.31 -28.26
C ILE A 184 4.22 25.74 -27.03
N HIS A 185 4.33 26.41 -25.88
CA HIS A 185 3.64 26.01 -24.65
C HIS A 185 2.12 26.01 -24.83
N MET A 186 1.57 27.04 -25.49
CA MET A 186 0.13 27.10 -25.80
C MET A 186 -0.33 25.97 -26.72
N ALA A 187 0.48 25.57 -27.71
CA ALA A 187 0.15 24.46 -28.59
C ALA A 187 0.17 23.12 -27.85
N ILE A 188 1.19 22.88 -27.03
CA ILE A 188 1.31 21.69 -26.17
C ILE A 188 0.14 21.62 -25.18
N GLY A 189 -0.12 22.71 -24.45
CA GLY A 189 -1.21 22.79 -23.47
C GLY A 189 -2.56 22.49 -24.11
N ARG A 190 -2.87 23.14 -25.26
CA ARG A 190 -4.11 22.87 -26.00
C ARG A 190 -4.27 21.40 -26.39
N PHE A 191 -3.20 20.75 -26.84
CA PHE A 191 -3.24 19.32 -27.17
C PHE A 191 -3.52 18.45 -25.95
N LEU A 192 -2.82 18.67 -24.83
CA LEU A 192 -3.01 17.90 -23.59
C LEU A 192 -4.42 18.10 -23.02
N TYR A 193 -4.95 19.33 -23.05
CA TYR A 193 -6.32 19.62 -22.59
C TYR A 193 -7.38 18.95 -23.46
N ASP A 194 -7.21 18.96 -24.79
CA ASP A 194 -8.17 18.39 -25.74
C ASP A 194 -8.31 16.86 -25.58
N ILE A 195 -7.19 16.16 -25.39
CA ILE A 195 -7.19 14.70 -25.19
C ILE A 195 -7.46 14.28 -23.75
N GLY A 196 -7.60 15.23 -22.82
CA GLY A 196 -7.74 14.96 -21.39
C GLY A 196 -6.52 14.29 -20.76
N ALA A 197 -5.32 14.56 -21.26
CA ALA A 197 -4.10 14.01 -20.68
C ALA A 197 -3.74 14.73 -19.37
N SER A 198 -3.21 13.96 -18.42
CA SER A 198 -2.64 14.49 -17.19
C SER A 198 -1.54 15.50 -17.50
N LEU A 199 -1.48 16.58 -16.72
CA LEU A 199 -0.43 17.60 -16.86
C LEU A 199 0.95 17.03 -16.55
N ASP A 200 1.02 15.97 -15.75
CA ASP A 200 2.25 15.20 -15.46
C ASP A 200 2.90 14.64 -16.74
N ALA A 201 2.18 14.55 -17.86
CA ALA A 201 2.72 14.04 -19.12
C ALA A 201 3.97 14.80 -19.60
N VAL A 202 4.11 16.08 -19.26
CA VAL A 202 5.29 16.88 -19.62
C VAL A 202 6.56 16.45 -18.88
N ASN A 203 6.42 15.77 -17.75
CA ASN A 203 7.55 15.27 -16.95
C ASN A 203 8.11 13.94 -17.48
N SER A 204 7.46 13.31 -18.46
CA SER A 204 7.94 12.07 -19.08
C SER A 204 9.30 12.27 -19.75
N ALA A 205 10.24 11.34 -19.53
CA ALA A 205 11.53 11.33 -20.23
C ALA A 205 11.40 11.35 -21.76
N TYR A 206 10.30 10.81 -22.32
CA TYR A 206 10.04 10.81 -23.76
C TYR A 206 9.48 12.14 -24.28
N PHE A 207 8.94 13.00 -23.41
CA PHE A 207 8.38 14.28 -23.80
C PHE A 207 9.47 15.19 -24.39
N GLN A 208 10.60 15.33 -23.70
CA GLN A 208 11.71 16.14 -24.20
C GLN A 208 12.36 15.54 -25.44
N LEU A 209 12.49 14.21 -25.50
CA LEU A 209 13.01 13.50 -26.69
C LEU A 209 12.11 13.73 -27.91
N MET A 210 10.78 13.70 -27.73
CA MET A 210 9.82 14.02 -28.78
C MET A 210 10.00 15.47 -29.27
N VAL A 211 10.09 16.44 -28.37
CA VAL A 211 10.29 17.85 -28.73
C VAL A 211 11.60 18.04 -29.51
N GLN A 212 12.69 17.39 -29.09
CA GLN A 212 13.98 17.43 -29.78
C GLN A 212 13.94 16.77 -31.17
N ALA A 213 13.26 15.62 -31.30
CA ALA A 213 13.07 14.95 -32.57
C ALA A 213 12.29 15.83 -33.56
N ILE A 214 11.24 16.51 -33.11
CA ILE A 214 10.47 17.45 -33.93
C ILE A 214 11.34 18.67 -34.32
N ALA A 215 12.08 19.24 -33.36
CA ALA A 215 12.93 20.40 -33.60
C ALA A 215 14.08 20.10 -34.59
N SER A 216 14.66 18.90 -34.53
CA SER A 216 15.74 18.48 -35.43
C SER A 216 15.29 18.16 -36.85
N GLY A 217 14.04 17.74 -37.04
CA GLY A 217 13.50 17.38 -38.36
C GLY A 217 13.16 18.57 -39.27
N GLY A 218 13.14 19.80 -38.76
CA GLY A 218 12.91 21.01 -39.56
C GLY A 218 11.50 21.13 -40.16
N SER A 219 11.37 21.83 -41.28
CA SER A 219 10.06 22.11 -41.91
C SER A 219 9.47 20.95 -42.71
N GLU A 220 10.20 19.84 -42.86
CA GLU A 220 9.79 18.67 -43.67
C GLU A 220 9.32 17.46 -42.84
N VAL A 221 9.09 17.63 -41.53
CA VAL A 221 8.61 16.54 -40.67
C VAL A 221 7.20 16.11 -41.06
N LEU A 222 7.05 14.88 -41.56
CA LEU A 222 5.76 14.23 -41.72
C LEU A 222 5.26 13.77 -40.34
N VAL A 223 4.14 14.32 -39.91
CA VAL A 223 3.47 13.92 -38.66
C VAL A 223 2.91 12.50 -38.82
N PRO A 224 3.13 11.58 -37.87
CA PRO A 224 2.62 10.22 -37.97
C PRO A 224 1.09 10.21 -37.96
N SER A 225 0.50 9.35 -38.79
CA SER A 225 -0.95 9.11 -38.76
C SER A 225 -1.35 8.16 -37.63
N TYR A 226 -2.65 8.11 -37.33
CA TYR A 226 -3.22 7.10 -36.44
C TYR A 226 -2.84 5.66 -36.84
N HIS A 227 -2.76 5.39 -38.15
CA HIS A 227 -2.39 4.08 -38.67
C HIS A 227 -0.90 3.75 -38.53
N ASP A 228 -0.03 4.76 -38.59
CA ASP A 228 1.40 4.59 -38.33
C ASP A 228 1.65 4.19 -36.88
N LEU A 229 1.05 4.95 -35.95
CA LEU A 229 1.20 4.74 -34.51
C LEU A 229 0.72 3.35 -34.07
N ARG A 230 -0.49 2.95 -34.49
CA ARG A 230 -1.06 1.64 -34.13
C ARG A 230 -0.46 0.47 -34.93
N GLY A 231 0.33 0.77 -35.96
CA GLY A 231 0.85 -0.18 -36.95
C GLY A 231 2.32 -0.47 -36.72
N TRP A 232 3.16 0.10 -37.60
CA TRP A 232 4.59 -0.19 -37.60
C TRP A 232 5.33 0.42 -36.40
N VAL A 233 4.88 1.57 -35.89
CA VAL A 233 5.50 2.21 -34.71
C VAL A 233 5.33 1.31 -33.49
N LEU A 234 4.10 0.91 -33.16
CA LEU A 234 3.84 -0.03 -32.06
C LEU A 234 4.60 -1.34 -32.24
N LYS A 235 4.62 -1.91 -33.46
CA LYS A 235 5.36 -3.14 -33.74
C LYS A 235 6.85 -2.99 -33.42
N ASN A 236 7.48 -1.91 -33.87
CA ASN A 236 8.90 -1.67 -33.63
C ASN A 236 9.17 -1.41 -32.13
N SER A 237 8.29 -0.69 -31.44
CA SER A 237 8.40 -0.49 -30.00
C SER A 237 8.27 -1.80 -29.21
N VAL A 238 7.39 -2.71 -29.63
CA VAL A 238 7.28 -4.05 -29.03
C VAL A 238 8.57 -4.83 -29.21
N GLU A 239 9.18 -4.79 -30.40
CA GLU A 239 10.44 -5.47 -30.67
C GLU A 239 11.60 -4.88 -29.85
N GLU A 240 11.69 -3.55 -29.76
CA GLU A 240 12.67 -2.86 -28.91
C GLU A 240 12.52 -3.25 -27.44
N VAL A 241 11.31 -3.19 -26.90
CA VAL A 241 11.03 -3.56 -25.50
C VAL A 241 11.31 -5.04 -25.26
N LYS A 242 10.96 -5.94 -26.20
CA LYS A 242 11.29 -7.37 -26.08
C LYS A 242 12.80 -7.61 -26.04
N ASN A 243 13.56 -6.93 -26.89
CA ASN A 243 15.02 -7.02 -26.86
C ASN A 243 15.59 -6.53 -25.52
N ASP A 244 15.01 -5.49 -24.93
CA ASP A 244 15.38 -5.03 -23.59
C ASP A 244 15.02 -6.06 -22.50
N VAL A 245 13.83 -6.67 -22.57
CA VAL A 245 13.43 -7.77 -21.66
C VAL A 245 14.37 -8.96 -21.77
N ASP A 246 14.78 -9.34 -22.99
CA ASP A 246 15.70 -10.46 -23.21
C ASP A 246 17.10 -10.19 -22.64
N LYS A 247 17.56 -8.93 -22.63
CA LYS A 247 18.79 -8.54 -21.93
C LYS A 247 18.70 -8.81 -20.43
N HIS A 248 17.57 -8.49 -19.79
CA HIS A 248 17.35 -8.80 -18.37
C HIS A 248 17.25 -10.31 -18.15
N ARG A 249 16.55 -11.03 -19.02
CA ARG A 249 16.41 -12.49 -18.94
C ARG A 249 17.77 -13.20 -18.98
N ALA A 250 18.72 -12.70 -19.77
CA ALA A 250 20.06 -13.24 -19.86
C ALA A 250 20.84 -13.18 -18.53
N THR A 251 20.52 -12.25 -17.63
CA THR A 251 21.21 -12.10 -16.34
C THR A 251 20.63 -12.95 -15.22
N TRP A 252 19.39 -13.44 -15.38
CA TRP A 252 18.68 -14.24 -14.36
C TRP A 252 19.39 -15.54 -13.99
N GLU A 253 20.22 -16.12 -14.86
CA GLU A 253 21.02 -17.30 -14.50
C GLU A 253 22.08 -16.98 -13.43
N ARG A 254 22.64 -15.76 -13.50
CA ARG A 254 23.68 -15.26 -12.59
C ARG A 254 23.07 -14.69 -11.32
N THR A 255 22.09 -13.80 -11.45
CA THR A 255 21.51 -13.03 -10.34
C THR A 255 20.27 -13.68 -9.75
N GLY A 256 19.63 -14.58 -10.48
CA GLY A 256 18.26 -14.99 -10.18
C GLY A 256 17.26 -13.83 -10.32
N CYS A 257 16.00 -14.14 -10.07
CA CYS A 257 14.90 -13.18 -10.14
C CYS A 257 13.79 -13.48 -9.13
N SER A 258 13.00 -12.45 -8.83
CA SER A 258 11.77 -12.54 -8.01
C SER A 258 10.56 -12.27 -8.88
N VAL A 259 9.54 -13.13 -8.82
CA VAL A 259 8.26 -12.89 -9.50
C VAL A 259 7.38 -12.04 -8.59
N LEU A 260 6.91 -10.91 -9.07
CA LEU A 260 6.00 -10.02 -8.36
C LEU A 260 4.58 -10.21 -8.91
N VAL A 261 3.66 -10.57 -8.03
CA VAL A 261 2.26 -10.77 -8.37
C VAL A 261 1.47 -9.60 -7.80
N ASP A 262 1.04 -8.71 -8.69
CA ASP A 262 0.33 -7.50 -8.34
C ASP A 262 -1.16 -7.66 -8.68
N GLN A 263 -1.97 -7.83 -7.63
CA GLN A 263 -3.42 -7.91 -7.72
C GLN A 263 -4.05 -6.53 -7.52
N TRP A 264 -5.05 -6.21 -8.34
CA TRP A 264 -5.88 -5.03 -8.14
C TRP A 264 -7.29 -5.21 -8.69
N ASN A 265 -8.22 -4.41 -8.16
CA ASN A 265 -9.60 -4.38 -8.60
C ASN A 265 -9.84 -3.12 -9.42
N THR A 266 -10.45 -3.31 -10.58
CA THR A 266 -10.89 -2.24 -11.50
C THR A 266 -12.15 -1.56 -10.96
N VAL A 267 -12.45 -0.36 -11.44
CA VAL A 267 -13.67 0.38 -11.05
C VAL A 267 -14.92 -0.39 -11.44
N MET A 268 -14.85 -1.17 -12.53
CA MET A 268 -15.92 -2.07 -12.99
C MET A 268 -16.04 -3.37 -12.19
N GLY A 269 -15.27 -3.56 -11.11
CA GLY A 269 -15.36 -4.72 -10.23
C GLY A 269 -14.65 -5.98 -10.73
N ARG A 270 -13.82 -5.89 -11.79
CA ARG A 270 -12.94 -6.99 -12.21
C ARG A 270 -11.66 -7.04 -11.39
N THR A 271 -11.17 -8.25 -11.14
CA THR A 271 -9.87 -8.47 -10.51
C THR A 271 -8.83 -8.82 -11.55
N LEU A 272 -7.80 -8.00 -11.68
CA LEU A 272 -6.68 -8.25 -12.59
C LEU A 272 -5.43 -8.62 -11.80
N ILE A 273 -4.64 -9.55 -12.36
CA ILE A 273 -3.35 -9.95 -11.82
C ILE A 273 -2.27 -9.62 -12.85
N ASN A 274 -1.34 -8.77 -12.45
CA ASN A 274 -0.15 -8.41 -13.22
C ASN A 274 1.05 -9.22 -12.75
N PHE A 275 1.79 -9.79 -13.68
CA PHE A 275 3.04 -10.49 -13.42
C PHE A 275 4.22 -9.63 -13.82
N LEU A 276 5.06 -9.29 -12.84
CA LEU A 276 6.33 -8.64 -13.07
C LEU A 276 7.48 -9.54 -12.62
N VAL A 277 8.66 -9.32 -13.18
CA VAL A 277 9.89 -10.01 -12.77
C VAL A 277 10.92 -8.97 -12.40
N TYR A 278 11.42 -9.06 -11.17
CA TYR A 278 12.50 -8.24 -10.64
C TYR A 278 13.83 -8.99 -10.75
N CYS A 279 14.86 -8.30 -11.21
CA CYS A 279 16.26 -8.66 -11.02
C CYS A 279 17.07 -7.40 -10.67
N PRO A 280 18.35 -7.51 -10.25
CA PRO A 280 19.18 -6.35 -9.92
C PRO A 280 19.30 -5.31 -11.05
N ASP A 281 19.15 -5.74 -12.30
CA ASP A 281 19.27 -4.84 -13.46
C ASP A 281 17.99 -4.04 -13.73
N GLY A 282 16.84 -4.45 -13.18
CA GLY A 282 15.57 -3.76 -13.38
C GLY A 282 14.35 -4.66 -13.24
N VAL A 283 13.19 -4.09 -13.56
CA VAL A 283 11.89 -4.76 -13.45
C VAL A 283 11.24 -4.83 -14.81
N VAL A 284 10.77 -6.02 -15.14
CA VAL A 284 10.10 -6.32 -16.39
C VAL A 284 8.64 -6.66 -16.12
N PHE A 285 7.73 -6.06 -16.88
CA PHE A 285 6.36 -6.52 -16.96
C PHE A 285 6.25 -7.68 -17.96
N LEU A 286 5.71 -8.82 -17.52
CA LEU A 286 5.49 -9.99 -18.37
C LEU A 286 4.11 -9.98 -19.02
N LYS A 287 3.06 -10.03 -18.20
CA LYS A 287 1.67 -10.14 -18.68
C LYS A 287 0.65 -9.72 -17.62
N SER A 288 -0.55 -9.41 -18.08
CA SER A 288 -1.74 -9.18 -17.26
C SER A 288 -2.78 -10.25 -17.54
N VAL A 289 -3.47 -10.70 -16.50
CA VAL A 289 -4.51 -11.74 -16.56
C VAL A 289 -5.75 -11.24 -15.84
N ASP A 290 -6.90 -11.38 -16.49
CA ASP A 290 -8.19 -11.21 -15.83
C ASP A 290 -8.46 -12.43 -14.95
N ALA A 291 -8.41 -12.20 -13.65
CA ALA A 291 -8.57 -13.22 -12.63
C ALA A 291 -9.95 -13.20 -11.98
N SER A 292 -10.91 -12.41 -12.49
CA SER A 292 -12.22 -12.22 -11.86
C SER A 292 -12.95 -13.54 -11.59
N ASP A 293 -12.88 -14.49 -12.54
CA ASP A 293 -13.54 -15.80 -12.42
C ASP A 293 -12.76 -16.81 -11.56
N ILE A 294 -11.46 -16.57 -11.34
CA ILE A 294 -10.54 -17.53 -10.69
C ILE A 294 -10.00 -17.06 -9.34
N ILE A 295 -10.20 -15.80 -8.95
CA ILE A 295 -9.60 -15.22 -7.73
C ILE A 295 -10.06 -15.95 -6.46
N ASN A 296 -11.27 -16.50 -6.48
CA ASN A 296 -11.83 -17.27 -5.37
C ASN A 296 -11.46 -18.77 -5.41
N LEU A 297 -10.67 -19.20 -6.39
CA LEU A 297 -10.30 -20.60 -6.63
C LEU A 297 -8.78 -20.77 -6.45
N PRO A 298 -8.31 -21.19 -5.26
CA PRO A 298 -6.88 -21.37 -4.98
C PRO A 298 -6.18 -22.31 -5.97
N ASP A 299 -6.88 -23.35 -6.45
CA ASP A 299 -6.34 -24.28 -7.45
C ASP A 299 -6.02 -23.60 -8.79
N ALA A 300 -6.91 -22.73 -9.26
CA ALA A 300 -6.74 -22.01 -10.51
C ALA A 300 -5.64 -20.94 -10.41
N LEU A 301 -5.57 -20.24 -9.27
CA LEU A 301 -4.47 -19.32 -8.97
C LEU A 301 -3.12 -20.05 -8.93
N TYR A 302 -3.07 -21.23 -8.30
CA TYR A 302 -1.86 -22.05 -8.25
C TYR A 302 -1.38 -22.44 -9.66
N GLU A 303 -2.26 -22.93 -10.54
CA GLU A 303 -1.88 -23.26 -11.93
C GLU A 303 -1.39 -22.03 -12.70
N LEU A 304 -1.99 -20.86 -12.46
CA LEU A 304 -1.55 -19.60 -13.06
C LEU A 304 -0.13 -19.22 -12.59
N LEU A 305 0.13 -19.27 -11.28
CA LEU A 305 1.47 -19.00 -10.72
C LEU A 305 2.51 -19.99 -11.25
N LYS A 306 2.15 -21.27 -11.28
CA LYS A 306 3.00 -22.35 -11.80
C LYS A 306 3.37 -22.12 -13.27
N GLN A 307 2.40 -21.76 -14.11
CA GLN A 307 2.66 -21.47 -15.53
C GLN A 307 3.70 -20.34 -15.68
N VAL A 308 3.62 -19.29 -14.86
CA VAL A 308 4.58 -18.17 -14.89
C VAL A 308 5.97 -18.62 -14.46
N VAL A 309 6.08 -19.43 -13.41
CA VAL A 309 7.37 -19.98 -12.95
C VAL A 309 7.98 -20.91 -14.00
N GLU A 310 7.18 -21.72 -14.68
CA GLU A 310 7.63 -22.59 -15.78
C GLU A 310 8.08 -21.78 -17.01
N GLU A 311 7.37 -20.70 -17.35
CA GLU A 311 7.71 -19.78 -18.45
C GLU A 311 9.06 -19.07 -18.22
N ILE A 312 9.37 -18.71 -16.98
CA ILE A 312 10.64 -18.08 -16.58
C ILE A 312 11.75 -19.13 -16.43
N GLY A 313 11.39 -20.32 -15.98
CA GLY A 313 12.28 -21.39 -15.58
C GLY A 313 12.54 -21.38 -14.07
N ALA A 314 12.06 -22.40 -13.37
CA ALA A 314 12.11 -22.52 -11.92
C ALA A 314 13.52 -22.37 -11.30
N ARG A 315 14.59 -22.70 -12.03
CA ARG A 315 15.98 -22.54 -11.58
C ARG A 315 16.43 -21.08 -11.41
N HIS A 316 15.75 -20.16 -12.08
CA HIS A 316 16.06 -18.72 -12.04
C HIS A 316 15.29 -18.00 -10.93
N VAL A 317 14.09 -18.49 -10.59
CA VAL A 317 13.19 -17.87 -9.63
C VAL A 317 13.62 -18.21 -8.20
N LEU A 318 13.97 -17.20 -7.41
CA LEU A 318 14.26 -17.38 -5.97
C LEU A 318 12.99 -17.33 -5.14
N GLN A 319 12.08 -16.43 -5.49
CA GLN A 319 10.85 -16.23 -4.75
C GLN A 319 9.70 -15.72 -5.63
N VAL A 320 8.49 -16.01 -5.20
CA VAL A 320 7.25 -15.44 -5.72
C VAL A 320 6.62 -14.59 -4.63
N ILE A 321 6.51 -13.29 -4.89
CA ILE A 321 5.98 -12.29 -3.96
C ILE A 321 4.52 -12.02 -4.31
N THR A 322 3.62 -12.28 -3.37
CA THR A 322 2.19 -11.97 -3.51
C THR A 322 1.74 -11.00 -2.42
N ARG A 323 0.58 -10.37 -2.63
CA ARG A 323 -0.15 -9.71 -1.56
C ARG A 323 -0.76 -10.76 -0.60
N MET A 324 -1.28 -10.29 0.55
CA MET A 324 -1.70 -11.10 1.69
C MET A 324 -3.18 -11.52 1.66
N GLU A 325 -3.71 -11.80 0.47
CA GLU A 325 -5.06 -12.35 0.30
C GLU A 325 -5.08 -13.86 0.54
N GLU A 326 -6.08 -14.36 1.27
CA GLU A 326 -6.18 -15.76 1.73
C GLU A 326 -5.98 -16.78 0.59
N GLN A 327 -6.58 -16.52 -0.58
CA GLN A 327 -6.50 -17.43 -1.72
C GLN A 327 -5.11 -17.46 -2.36
N LEU A 328 -4.42 -16.32 -2.42
CA LEU A 328 -3.04 -16.23 -2.92
C LEU A 328 -2.05 -16.86 -1.95
N ILE A 329 -2.28 -16.76 -0.64
CA ILE A 329 -1.49 -17.45 0.38
C ILE A 329 -1.58 -18.96 0.17
N CYS A 330 -2.79 -19.51 0.00
CA CYS A 330 -2.96 -20.94 -0.26
C CYS A 330 -2.26 -21.39 -1.57
N ALA A 331 -2.44 -20.63 -2.65
CA ALA A 331 -1.82 -20.92 -3.94
C ALA A 331 -0.28 -20.83 -3.88
N GLY A 332 0.24 -19.82 -3.19
CA GLY A 332 1.67 -19.58 -3.00
C GLY A 332 2.36 -20.65 -2.16
N ARG A 333 1.76 -21.05 -1.04
CA ARG A 333 2.29 -22.16 -0.22
C ARG A 333 2.36 -23.46 -1.02
N ARG A 334 1.31 -23.79 -1.76
CA ARG A 334 1.30 -24.97 -2.65
C ARG A 334 2.33 -24.87 -3.78
N LEU A 335 2.59 -23.67 -4.29
CA LEU A 335 3.65 -23.43 -5.28
C LEU A 335 5.03 -23.75 -4.69
N ALA A 336 5.29 -23.33 -3.45
CA ALA A 336 6.54 -23.62 -2.76
C ALA A 336 6.72 -25.13 -2.47
N ASP A 337 5.63 -25.87 -2.24
CA ASP A 337 5.68 -27.34 -2.11
C ASP A 337 6.01 -28.02 -3.45
N THR A 338 5.54 -27.46 -4.56
CA THR A 338 5.75 -28.00 -5.91
C THR A 338 7.17 -27.73 -6.42
N PHE A 339 7.69 -26.55 -6.10
CA PHE A 339 9.02 -26.10 -6.49
C PHE A 339 9.89 -25.93 -5.21
N PRO A 340 10.58 -26.99 -4.76
CA PRO A 340 11.30 -26.95 -3.48
C PRO A 340 12.42 -25.91 -3.43
N ASN A 341 12.94 -25.50 -4.59
CA ASN A 341 14.06 -24.57 -4.73
C ASN A 341 13.63 -23.08 -4.82
N LEU A 342 12.37 -22.75 -4.55
CA LEU A 342 11.88 -21.36 -4.46
C LEU A 342 11.09 -21.13 -3.17
N TYR A 343 11.02 -19.87 -2.75
CA TYR A 343 10.12 -19.44 -1.68
C TYR A 343 8.86 -18.79 -2.24
N TRP A 344 7.74 -18.98 -1.54
CA TRP A 344 6.65 -18.02 -1.61
C TRP A 344 6.82 -17.05 -0.45
N ALA A 345 6.74 -15.75 -0.72
CA ALA A 345 6.90 -14.70 0.27
C ALA A 345 5.75 -13.68 0.15
N PRO A 346 5.26 -13.13 1.26
CA PRO A 346 4.34 -12.03 1.20
C PRO A 346 5.07 -10.70 0.92
N CYS A 347 4.35 -9.76 0.33
CA CYS A 347 4.87 -8.44 0.01
C CYS A 347 5.22 -7.66 1.28
N ALA A 348 6.50 -7.32 1.41
CA ALA A 348 7.05 -6.61 2.55
C ALA A 348 6.39 -5.25 2.83
N ALA A 349 6.26 -4.42 1.80
CA ALA A 349 5.60 -3.12 1.92
C ALA A 349 4.16 -3.27 2.39
N HIS A 350 3.44 -4.31 1.93
CA HIS A 350 2.08 -4.55 2.36
C HIS A 350 2.00 -5.05 3.81
N CYS A 351 2.90 -5.93 4.24
CA CYS A 351 2.98 -6.36 5.65
C CYS A 351 3.24 -5.18 6.60
N LEU A 352 4.16 -4.28 6.24
CA LEU A 352 4.41 -3.05 7.01
C LEU A 352 3.20 -2.12 7.03
N ASP A 353 2.48 -2.01 5.92
CA ASP A 353 1.25 -1.22 5.85
C ASP A 353 0.16 -1.78 6.77
N LEU A 354 0.06 -3.11 6.90
CA LEU A 354 -0.87 -3.78 7.82
C LEU A 354 -0.48 -3.56 9.30
N ILE A 355 0.82 -3.53 9.62
CA ILE A 355 1.30 -3.15 10.96
C ILE A 355 0.87 -1.71 11.28
N LEU A 356 1.08 -0.78 10.34
CA LEU A 356 0.68 0.62 10.50
C LEU A 356 -0.84 0.76 10.60
N GLU A 357 -1.60 -0.02 9.84
CA GLU A 357 -3.05 -0.10 9.95
C GLU A 357 -3.48 -0.50 11.37
N ASP A 358 -2.88 -1.54 11.94
CA ASP A 358 -3.23 -2.01 13.28
C ASP A 358 -2.82 -1.02 14.37
N PHE A 359 -1.72 -0.28 14.19
CA PHE A 359 -1.39 0.86 15.06
C PHE A 359 -2.47 1.94 14.96
N ALA A 360 -2.92 2.28 13.74
CA ALA A 360 -3.96 3.30 13.52
C ALA A 360 -5.35 2.89 14.07
N LYS A 361 -5.57 1.61 14.35
CA LYS A 361 -6.79 1.08 15.00
C LYS A 361 -6.76 1.20 16.52
N LEU A 362 -5.60 1.44 17.14
CA LEU A 362 -5.53 1.70 18.59
C LEU A 362 -6.33 2.97 18.91
N GLU A 363 -7.27 2.89 19.85
CA GLU A 363 -8.27 3.94 20.11
C GLU A 363 -7.64 5.32 20.35
N TRP A 364 -6.57 5.38 21.15
CA TRP A 364 -5.87 6.61 21.46
C TRP A 364 -5.14 7.19 20.21
N ILE A 365 -4.56 6.36 19.34
CA ILE A 365 -3.92 6.80 18.09
C ILE A 365 -4.98 7.27 17.09
N ASN A 366 -6.05 6.50 16.95
CA ASN A 366 -7.14 6.79 16.03
C ASN A 366 -7.77 8.15 16.32
N SER A 367 -7.99 8.44 17.61
CA SER A 367 -8.53 9.73 18.08
C SER A 367 -7.65 10.90 17.64
N VAL A 368 -6.32 10.78 17.78
CA VAL A 368 -5.37 11.82 17.35
C VAL A 368 -5.36 11.98 15.82
N ILE A 369 -5.42 10.88 15.07
CA ILE A 369 -5.50 10.91 13.60
C ILE A 369 -6.77 11.64 13.15
N GLU A 370 -7.93 11.38 13.76
CA GLU A 370 -9.18 12.04 13.38
C GLU A 370 -9.19 13.55 13.72
N LEU A 371 -8.60 13.95 14.86
CA LEU A 371 -8.42 15.36 15.19
C LEU A 371 -7.52 16.07 14.15
N ALA A 372 -6.39 15.44 13.79
CA ALA A 372 -5.50 15.95 12.75
C ALA A 372 -6.19 16.04 11.37
N ARG A 373 -7.04 15.08 11.03
CA ARG A 373 -7.87 15.10 9.82
C ARG A 373 -8.90 16.23 9.84
N SER A 374 -9.53 16.52 10.98
CA SER A 374 -10.46 17.65 11.11
C SER A 374 -9.77 18.97 10.74
N MET A 375 -8.59 19.20 11.33
CA MET A 375 -7.79 20.40 11.08
C MET A 375 -7.37 20.53 9.61
N THR A 376 -6.83 19.46 9.02
CA THR A 376 -6.37 19.48 7.61
C THR A 376 -7.53 19.67 6.64
N ARG A 377 -8.64 18.96 6.81
CA ARG A 377 -9.86 19.17 6.01
C ARG A 377 -10.32 20.62 6.08
N PHE A 378 -10.28 21.25 7.26
CA PHE A 378 -10.64 22.65 7.39
C PHE A 378 -9.69 23.57 6.58
N VAL A 379 -8.38 23.33 6.62
CA VAL A 379 -7.39 24.12 5.88
C VAL A 379 -7.58 23.97 4.37
N TYR A 380 -7.65 22.75 3.86
CA TYR A 380 -7.67 22.49 2.42
C TYR A 380 -9.01 22.85 1.75
N ASN A 381 -10.12 22.85 2.47
CA ASN A 381 -11.43 23.26 1.93
C ASN A 381 -11.66 24.78 1.90
N HIS A 382 -10.73 25.59 2.42
CA HIS A 382 -10.85 27.05 2.44
C HIS A 382 -9.63 27.71 1.79
N SER A 383 -9.77 28.20 0.55
CA SER A 383 -8.65 28.78 -0.23
C SER A 383 -7.90 29.90 0.51
N VAL A 384 -8.61 30.75 1.25
CA VAL A 384 -8.00 31.83 2.06
C VAL A 384 -7.12 31.26 3.17
N VAL A 385 -7.60 30.22 3.85
CA VAL A 385 -6.86 29.53 4.93
C VAL A 385 -5.69 28.74 4.36
N LEU A 386 -5.89 28.03 3.24
CA LEU A 386 -4.85 27.30 2.53
C LEU A 386 -3.70 28.21 2.09
N ASN A 387 -4.02 29.36 1.46
CA ASN A 387 -3.02 30.34 1.05
C ASN A 387 -2.29 30.94 2.26
N MET A 388 -3.00 31.18 3.36
CA MET A 388 -2.38 31.62 4.61
C MET A 388 -1.43 30.56 5.16
N MET A 389 -1.87 29.30 5.24
CA MET A 389 -1.04 28.17 5.65
C MET A 389 0.23 28.11 4.80
N LYS A 390 0.11 28.12 3.47
CA LYS A 390 1.26 28.13 2.56
C LYS A 390 2.22 29.30 2.81
N ARG A 391 1.74 30.50 3.16
CA ARG A 391 2.63 31.62 3.53
C ARG A 391 3.40 31.35 4.82
N TYR A 392 2.71 30.87 5.85
CA TYR A 392 3.30 30.61 7.16
C TYR A 392 4.20 29.36 7.20
N THR A 393 3.98 28.41 6.29
CA THR A 393 4.79 27.18 6.15
C THR A 393 5.83 27.26 5.04
N PHE A 394 6.04 28.44 4.43
CA PHE A 394 7.00 28.65 3.34
C PHE A 394 6.73 27.77 2.10
N GLY A 395 5.47 27.55 1.79
CA GLY A 395 5.00 26.76 0.66
C GLY A 395 4.89 25.26 0.95
N ASN A 396 5.23 24.80 2.16
CA ASN A 396 5.10 23.39 2.52
C ASN A 396 3.64 23.02 2.80
N ASP A 397 3.19 21.92 2.22
CA ASP A 397 1.91 21.32 2.55
C ASP A 397 1.94 20.58 3.88
N ILE A 398 0.78 20.51 4.54
CA ILE A 398 0.61 19.75 5.80
C ILE A 398 0.51 18.26 5.50
N VAL A 399 -0.25 17.90 4.47
CA VAL A 399 -0.47 16.51 4.09
C VAL A 399 0.76 16.00 3.35
N GLU A 400 1.41 14.97 3.89
CA GLU A 400 2.55 14.31 3.26
C GLU A 400 2.10 12.98 2.65
N PRO A 401 2.03 12.88 1.32
CA PRO A 401 1.68 11.62 0.65
C PRO A 401 2.68 10.52 1.00
N GLY A 402 2.19 9.46 1.65
CA GLY A 402 2.95 8.25 1.88
C GLY A 402 2.81 7.25 0.73
N ILE A 403 3.69 6.24 0.72
CA ILE A 403 3.62 5.11 -0.23
C ILE A 403 2.24 4.43 -0.14
N THR A 404 1.69 4.33 1.07
CA THR A 404 0.39 3.73 1.34
C THR A 404 -0.55 4.67 2.10
N ARG A 405 -1.82 4.30 2.22
CA ARG A 405 -2.83 5.07 2.97
C ARG A 405 -2.46 5.20 4.44
N PHE A 406 -2.02 4.13 5.09
CA PHE A 406 -1.66 4.20 6.51
C PHE A 406 -0.32 4.88 6.71
N ALA A 407 0.64 4.72 5.80
CA ALA A 407 1.87 5.52 5.82
C ALA A 407 1.60 7.03 5.70
N THR A 408 0.60 7.42 4.89
CA THR A 408 0.16 8.82 4.76
C THR A 408 -0.34 9.39 6.09
N ASN A 409 -1.06 8.59 6.89
CA ASN A 409 -1.55 9.04 8.19
C ASN A 409 -0.39 9.48 9.11
N PHE A 410 0.60 8.61 9.27
CA PHE A 410 1.72 8.87 10.17
C PHE A 410 2.74 9.85 9.58
N GLY A 411 2.94 9.84 8.26
CA GLY A 411 3.73 10.84 7.55
C GLY A 411 3.15 12.25 7.71
N THR A 412 1.83 12.39 7.61
CA THR A 412 1.15 13.67 7.82
C THR A 412 1.23 14.13 9.28
N LEU A 413 1.08 13.22 10.26
CA LEU A 413 1.28 13.58 11.67
C LEU A 413 2.71 14.07 11.94
N LYS A 414 3.72 13.40 11.38
CA LYS A 414 5.12 13.85 11.46
C LYS A 414 5.29 15.25 10.84
N ARG A 415 4.76 15.46 9.64
CA ARG A 415 4.80 16.77 8.96
C ARG A 415 4.12 17.86 9.78
N MET A 416 2.99 17.56 10.42
CA MET A 416 2.32 18.48 11.33
C MET A 416 3.19 18.85 12.53
N VAL A 417 3.90 17.89 13.13
CA VAL A 417 4.85 18.14 14.22
C VAL A 417 5.99 19.06 13.75
N ASP A 418 6.56 18.82 12.57
CA ASP A 418 7.62 19.65 11.99
C ASP A 418 7.13 21.09 11.73
N LEU A 419 5.85 21.24 11.34
CA LEU A 419 5.21 22.53 11.09
C LEU A 419 4.53 23.15 12.32
N LYS A 420 4.62 22.54 13.51
CA LYS A 420 3.91 22.97 14.73
C LYS A 420 4.05 24.47 14.99
N HIS A 421 5.27 24.99 15.02
CA HIS A 421 5.51 26.40 15.32
C HIS A 421 4.97 27.33 14.23
N ASN A 422 5.02 26.92 12.96
CA ASN A 422 4.47 27.68 11.85
C ASN A 422 2.93 27.78 11.95
N LEU A 423 2.27 26.66 12.28
CA LEU A 423 0.83 26.61 12.48
C LEU A 423 0.39 27.42 13.70
N GLN A 424 1.15 27.35 14.81
CA GLN A 424 0.90 28.18 16.00
C GLN A 424 1.04 29.67 15.70
N ASN A 425 2.07 30.08 14.96
CA ASN A 425 2.25 31.46 14.53
C ASN A 425 1.13 31.92 13.59
N MET A 426 0.63 31.03 12.74
CA MET A 426 -0.49 31.32 11.83
C MET A 426 -1.76 31.64 12.63
N VAL A 427 -2.19 30.76 13.55
CA VAL A 427 -3.46 30.94 14.28
C VAL A 427 -3.42 32.04 15.33
N THR A 428 -2.23 32.51 15.72
CA THR A 428 -2.04 33.64 16.64
C THR A 428 -1.80 34.97 15.92
N SER A 429 -1.73 34.96 14.59
CA SER A 429 -1.49 36.16 13.80
C SER A 429 -2.70 37.10 13.73
N GLN A 430 -2.43 38.39 13.52
CA GLN A 430 -3.48 39.37 13.24
C GLN A 430 -4.25 39.00 11.95
N GLU A 431 -3.56 38.42 10.97
CA GLU A 431 -4.15 37.98 9.70
C GLU A 431 -5.22 36.89 9.93
N TRP A 432 -4.98 35.96 10.84
CA TRP A 432 -5.97 34.95 11.23
C TRP A 432 -7.15 35.57 12.00
N VAL A 433 -6.88 36.46 12.95
CA VAL A 433 -7.94 37.14 13.74
C VAL A 433 -8.88 37.94 12.85
N ASP A 434 -8.34 38.58 11.80
CA ASP A 434 -9.11 39.35 10.83
C ASP A 434 -9.80 38.47 9.76
N CYS A 435 -9.41 37.20 9.64
CA CYS A 435 -9.98 36.25 8.70
C CYS A 435 -11.42 35.85 9.09
N PRO A 436 -12.41 35.89 8.16
CA PRO A 436 -13.79 35.48 8.47
C PRO A 436 -13.93 34.04 8.94
N TYR A 437 -13.00 33.16 8.52
CA TYR A 437 -13.02 31.74 8.86
C TYR A 437 -12.57 31.45 10.30
N SER A 438 -11.84 32.36 10.97
CA SER A 438 -11.39 32.14 12.35
C SER A 438 -12.53 32.11 13.37
N LYS A 439 -13.66 32.76 13.05
CA LYS A 439 -14.87 32.80 13.89
C LYS A 439 -15.87 31.69 13.57
N LYS A 440 -15.63 30.89 12.52
CA LYS A 440 -16.47 29.74 12.19
C LYS A 440 -16.13 28.57 13.13
N PRO A 441 -17.06 27.60 13.33
CA PRO A 441 -16.82 26.45 14.21
C PRO A 441 -15.49 25.74 13.95
N GLY A 442 -15.17 25.43 12.68
CA GLY A 442 -13.91 24.79 12.32
C GLY A 442 -12.66 25.65 12.56
N GLY A 443 -12.78 26.98 12.53
CA GLY A 443 -11.69 27.90 12.86
C GLY A 443 -11.41 27.96 14.36
N LEU A 444 -12.46 27.90 15.20
CA LEU A 444 -12.34 27.82 16.65
C LEU A 444 -11.74 26.47 17.07
N GLU A 445 -12.24 25.36 16.50
CA GLU A 445 -11.70 24.02 16.73
C GLU A 445 -10.22 23.93 16.35
N MET A 446 -9.83 24.51 15.21
CA MET A 446 -8.42 24.58 14.80
C MET A 446 -7.57 25.38 15.79
N LEU A 447 -8.06 26.52 16.29
CA LEU A 447 -7.34 27.33 17.28
C LEU A 447 -7.15 26.56 18.59
N ASP A 448 -8.20 25.89 19.08
CA ASP A 448 -8.15 25.10 20.30
C ASP A 448 -7.16 23.93 20.15
N LEU A 449 -7.23 23.20 19.04
CA LEU A 449 -6.36 22.05 18.77
C LEU A 449 -4.88 22.45 18.61
N VAL A 450 -4.59 23.52 17.86
CA VAL A 450 -3.21 24.00 17.65
C VAL A 450 -2.61 24.58 18.94
N SER A 451 -3.46 25.04 19.87
CA SER A 451 -3.03 25.53 21.18
C SER A 451 -2.91 24.42 22.24
N ASP A 452 -3.49 23.24 21.99
CA ASP A 452 -3.48 22.12 22.94
C ASP A 452 -2.12 21.41 22.99
N GLN A 453 -1.44 21.56 24.11
CA GLN A 453 -0.14 20.91 24.34
C GLN A 453 -0.25 19.38 24.46
N SER A 454 -1.38 18.85 24.89
CA SER A 454 -1.60 17.40 25.01
C SER A 454 -1.68 16.76 23.62
N PHE A 455 -2.45 17.34 22.70
CA PHE A 455 -2.50 16.93 21.30
C PHE A 455 -1.11 16.84 20.66
N TRP A 456 -0.29 17.89 20.80
CA TRP A 456 1.07 17.87 20.25
C TRP A 456 1.96 16.82 20.88
N SER A 457 1.84 16.59 22.19
CA SER A 457 2.61 15.56 22.89
C SER A 457 2.23 14.16 22.39
N SER A 458 0.95 13.92 22.15
CA SER A 458 0.48 12.67 21.54
C SER A 458 0.97 12.51 20.09
N CYS A 459 0.96 13.57 19.28
CA CYS A 459 1.49 13.52 17.91
C CYS A 459 2.99 13.18 17.87
N ILE A 460 3.78 13.78 18.79
CA ILE A 460 5.21 13.51 18.91
C ILE A 460 5.43 12.04 19.28
N LEU A 461 4.73 11.53 20.29
CA LEU A 461 4.84 10.13 20.71
C LEU A 461 4.47 9.17 19.58
N ILE A 462 3.34 9.39 18.88
CA ILE A 462 2.95 8.57 17.72
C ILE A 462 4.04 8.60 16.65
N THR A 463 4.63 9.76 16.39
CA THR A 463 5.71 9.92 15.42
C THR A 463 6.95 9.11 15.82
N HIS A 464 7.33 9.13 17.11
CA HIS A 464 8.46 8.34 17.60
C HIS A 464 8.21 6.82 17.48
N LEU A 465 6.97 6.37 17.73
CA LEU A 465 6.59 4.96 17.62
C LEU A 465 6.53 4.46 16.16
N THR A 466 6.15 5.32 15.21
CA THR A 466 5.84 4.91 13.83
C THR A 466 6.92 5.28 12.82
N ASN A 467 7.71 6.33 13.06
CA ASN A 467 8.77 6.76 12.14
C ASN A 467 9.79 5.65 11.81
N PRO A 468 10.23 4.80 12.75
CA PRO A 468 11.10 3.66 12.42
C PRO A 468 10.46 2.71 11.41
N LEU A 469 9.15 2.41 11.54
CA LEU A 469 8.44 1.56 10.57
C LEU A 469 8.27 2.25 9.21
N LEU A 470 8.04 3.57 9.18
CA LEU A 470 8.01 4.34 7.94
C LEU A 470 9.37 4.33 7.22
N GLN A 471 10.47 4.36 7.96
CA GLN A 471 11.82 4.21 7.42
C GLN A 471 12.03 2.82 6.80
N VAL A 472 11.59 1.76 7.48
CA VAL A 472 11.63 0.39 6.91
C VAL A 472 10.75 0.29 5.67
N LEU A 473 9.57 0.93 5.65
CA LEU A 473 8.69 0.95 4.48
C LEU A 473 9.37 1.63 3.27
N ARG A 474 10.03 2.77 3.49
CA ARG A 474 10.83 3.46 2.46
C ARG A 474 12.00 2.61 1.97
N LEU A 475 12.65 1.88 2.87
CA LEU A 475 13.73 0.94 2.54
C LEU A 475 13.24 -0.19 1.63
N VAL A 476 12.12 -0.85 1.96
CA VAL A 476 11.59 -1.96 1.14
C VAL A 476 10.92 -1.51 -0.15
N GLY A 477 10.51 -0.25 -0.24
CA GLY A 477 10.03 0.40 -1.46
C GLY A 477 11.14 1.00 -2.33
N SER A 478 12.40 0.95 -1.87
CA SER A 478 13.52 1.56 -2.60
C SER A 478 13.78 0.88 -3.93
N LYS A 479 13.75 1.65 -5.01
CA LYS A 479 14.09 1.18 -6.36
C LYS A 479 15.59 1.03 -6.59
N LYS A 480 16.40 1.81 -5.84
CA LYS A 480 17.86 1.89 -6.00
C LYS A 480 18.60 0.83 -5.19
N ARG A 481 18.02 0.36 -4.07
CA ARG A 481 18.68 -0.54 -3.13
C ARG A 481 17.81 -1.77 -2.88
N PRO A 482 18.25 -2.97 -3.29
CA PRO A 482 17.56 -4.20 -2.92
C PRO A 482 17.47 -4.35 -1.39
N ALA A 483 16.26 -4.59 -0.88
CA ALA A 483 15.98 -4.55 0.54
C ALA A 483 16.31 -5.85 1.30
N MET A 484 16.59 -6.95 0.58
CA MET A 484 16.77 -8.28 1.18
C MET A 484 17.85 -8.30 2.27
N GLY A 485 18.95 -7.58 2.06
CA GLY A 485 20.04 -7.48 3.04
C GLY A 485 19.77 -6.56 4.25
N TYR A 486 18.63 -5.87 4.28
CA TYR A 486 18.35 -4.77 5.21
C TYR A 486 17.07 -4.95 6.01
N ILE A 487 16.09 -5.68 5.49
CA ILE A 487 14.75 -5.76 6.10
C ILE A 487 14.78 -6.29 7.53
N TYR A 488 15.53 -7.36 7.79
CA TYR A 488 15.65 -7.94 9.13
C TYR A 488 16.26 -6.92 10.12
N ALA A 489 17.32 -6.22 9.71
CA ALA A 489 17.93 -5.17 10.52
C ALA A 489 16.96 -3.98 10.76
N GLY A 490 16.21 -3.59 9.73
CA GLY A 490 15.20 -2.54 9.82
C GLY A 490 14.12 -2.86 10.86
N MET A 491 13.58 -4.08 10.82
CA MET A 491 12.58 -4.53 11.80
C MET A 491 13.13 -4.58 13.22
N TYR A 492 14.37 -5.08 13.39
CA TYR A 492 15.06 -5.04 14.67
C TYR A 492 15.16 -3.61 15.22
N ARG A 493 15.61 -2.66 14.40
CA ARG A 493 15.74 -1.25 14.79
C ARG A 493 14.40 -0.60 15.10
N ALA A 494 13.33 -0.97 14.41
CA ALA A 494 12.00 -0.50 14.73
C ALA A 494 11.55 -0.94 16.13
N LYS A 495 11.76 -2.23 16.48
CA LYS A 495 11.47 -2.74 17.84
C LYS A 495 12.32 -2.06 18.91
N GLU A 496 13.61 -1.88 18.63
CA GLU A 496 14.56 -1.21 19.52
C GLU A 496 14.16 0.25 19.80
N ALA A 497 13.77 1.00 18.76
CA ALA A 497 13.33 2.39 18.89
C ALA A 497 12.06 2.53 19.74
N ILE A 498 11.07 1.64 19.52
CA ILE A 498 9.83 1.62 20.32
C ILE A 498 10.13 1.33 21.80
N LYS A 499 11.03 0.38 22.07
CA LYS A 499 11.44 0.04 23.45
C LYS A 499 12.16 1.21 24.13
N LYS A 500 13.01 1.94 23.41
CA LYS A 500 13.69 3.14 23.92
C LYS A 500 12.69 4.25 24.28
N GLU A 501 11.61 4.39 23.51
CA GLU A 501 10.60 5.42 23.75
C GLU A 501 9.70 5.11 24.97
N LEU A 502 9.19 3.88 25.07
CA LEU A 502 8.18 3.53 26.08
C LEU A 502 8.77 2.98 27.39
N ILE A 503 10.04 2.53 27.39
CA ILE A 503 10.84 2.05 28.54
C ILE A 503 10.24 0.84 29.30
N LYS A 504 8.99 0.92 29.75
CA LYS A 504 8.25 -0.14 30.45
C LYS A 504 7.77 -1.21 29.48
N ARG A 505 8.04 -2.47 29.85
CA ARG A 505 7.68 -3.65 29.07
C ARG A 505 6.20 -3.75 28.76
N GLU A 506 5.36 -3.47 29.73
CA GLU A 506 3.90 -3.50 29.60
C GLU A 506 3.38 -2.54 28.52
N GLU A 507 4.10 -1.44 28.27
CA GLU A 507 3.72 -0.43 27.30
C GLU A 507 4.22 -0.78 25.88
N TYR A 508 5.50 -1.14 25.72
CA TYR A 508 6.03 -1.47 24.37
C TYR A 508 5.60 -2.84 23.85
N ILE A 509 5.27 -3.80 24.73
CA ILE A 509 4.90 -5.16 24.31
C ILE A 509 3.63 -5.16 23.47
N VAL A 510 2.72 -4.20 23.67
CA VAL A 510 1.50 -4.06 22.85
C VAL A 510 1.87 -3.84 21.38
N TYR A 511 2.83 -2.96 21.10
CA TYR A 511 3.31 -2.67 19.75
C TYR A 511 4.16 -3.82 19.19
N TRP A 512 5.02 -4.39 20.01
CA TRP A 512 5.82 -5.56 19.62
C TRP A 512 4.93 -6.75 19.27
N ASN A 513 3.85 -7.01 20.02
CA ASN A 513 2.90 -8.08 19.71
C ASN A 513 2.22 -7.86 18.35
N ILE A 514 1.93 -6.61 17.96
CA ILE A 514 1.41 -6.30 16.63
C ILE A 514 2.49 -6.59 15.57
N ILE A 515 3.71 -6.11 15.78
CA ILE A 515 4.83 -6.34 14.84
C ILE A 515 5.11 -7.84 14.69
N ASP A 516 5.23 -8.56 15.80
CA ASP A 516 5.55 -9.98 15.87
C ASP A 516 4.41 -10.84 15.33
N HIS A 517 3.15 -10.42 15.50
CA HIS A 517 2.02 -11.10 14.86
C HIS A 517 2.20 -11.18 13.34
N TRP A 518 2.56 -10.05 12.71
CA TRP A 518 2.78 -9.99 11.26
C TRP A 518 4.12 -10.63 10.84
N TRP A 519 5.18 -10.48 11.66
CA TRP A 519 6.50 -11.04 11.39
C TRP A 519 6.52 -12.58 11.51
N GLU A 520 6.01 -13.13 12.61
CA GLU A 520 6.10 -14.56 12.92
C GLU A 520 5.08 -15.41 12.17
N GLN A 521 3.86 -14.92 11.92
CA GLN A 521 2.84 -15.72 11.27
C GLN A 521 3.09 -15.87 9.76
N GLU A 522 3.68 -14.86 9.12
CA GLU A 522 3.65 -14.77 7.64
C GLU A 522 5.00 -14.36 7.02
N TRP A 523 5.96 -13.82 7.80
CA TRP A 523 7.14 -13.13 7.24
C TRP A 523 8.51 -13.65 7.69
N ASN A 524 8.55 -14.64 8.58
CA ASN A 524 9.79 -15.32 8.99
C ASN A 524 10.29 -16.28 7.89
N LEU A 525 10.76 -15.69 6.79
CA LEU A 525 11.42 -16.40 5.72
C LEU A 525 12.92 -16.51 6.03
N PRO A 526 13.50 -17.72 5.90
CA PRO A 526 14.95 -17.91 5.94
C PRO A 526 15.72 -16.96 5.02
N LEU A 527 15.08 -16.50 3.94
CA LEU A 527 15.63 -15.56 2.98
C LEU A 527 16.00 -14.19 3.60
N HIS A 528 15.19 -13.66 4.52
CA HIS A 528 15.47 -12.40 5.21
C HIS A 528 16.63 -12.55 6.20
N ALA A 529 16.67 -13.66 6.93
CA ALA A 529 17.77 -14.02 7.82
C ALA A 529 19.09 -14.19 7.05
N ALA A 530 19.07 -14.93 5.93
CA ALA A 530 20.22 -15.09 5.04
C ALA A 530 20.68 -13.73 4.47
N GLY A 531 19.74 -12.86 4.10
CA GLY A 531 20.03 -11.49 3.67
C GLY A 531 20.80 -10.70 4.73
N PHE A 532 20.37 -10.75 5.99
CA PHE A 532 21.09 -10.13 7.11
C PHE A 532 22.49 -10.72 7.29
N TYR A 533 22.59 -12.06 7.33
CA TYR A 533 23.84 -12.77 7.54
C TYR A 533 24.89 -12.45 6.46
N LEU A 534 24.44 -12.34 5.20
CA LEU A 534 25.30 -12.05 4.07
C LEU A 534 25.61 -10.56 3.92
N ASN A 535 24.96 -9.67 4.66
CA ASN A 535 25.28 -8.26 4.62
C ASN A 535 26.56 -7.99 5.44
N PRO A 536 27.68 -7.62 4.81
CA PRO A 536 28.96 -7.47 5.51
C PRO A 536 28.93 -6.32 6.52
N LYS A 537 28.09 -5.31 6.32
CA LYS A 537 27.88 -4.24 7.31
C LYS A 537 27.45 -4.84 8.64
N PHE A 538 26.36 -5.61 8.61
CA PHE A 538 25.73 -6.12 9.83
C PHE A 538 26.45 -7.33 10.39
N PHE A 539 26.91 -8.23 9.53
CA PHE A 539 27.61 -9.44 9.94
C PHE A 539 28.88 -9.12 10.76
N TYR A 540 29.70 -8.18 10.29
CA TYR A 540 30.95 -7.84 10.97
C TYR A 540 30.79 -6.75 12.05
N SER A 541 29.64 -6.08 12.14
CA SER A 541 29.33 -5.16 13.24
C SER A 541 28.64 -5.84 14.41
N PHE A 542 28.28 -7.12 14.29
CA PHE A 542 27.60 -7.87 15.34
C PHE A 542 28.60 -8.22 16.45
N GLU A 543 28.28 -7.89 17.70
CA GLU A 543 29.10 -8.23 18.85
C GLU A 543 28.66 -9.58 19.44
N GLY A 544 29.59 -10.53 19.56
CA GLY A 544 29.32 -11.88 20.05
C GLY A 544 28.86 -12.87 18.96
N ASP A 545 28.28 -13.99 19.39
CA ASP A 545 27.82 -15.03 18.48
C ASP A 545 26.54 -14.64 17.76
N MET A 546 26.47 -14.93 16.46
CA MET A 546 25.28 -14.70 15.63
C MET A 546 24.08 -15.51 16.18
N PRO A 547 22.86 -14.95 16.26
CA PRO A 547 21.68 -15.70 16.67
C PRO A 547 21.47 -16.96 15.84
N ASN A 548 21.10 -18.06 16.52
CA ASN A 548 20.85 -19.36 15.89
C ASN A 548 19.78 -19.28 14.81
N GLU A 549 18.75 -18.44 14.98
CA GLU A 549 17.72 -18.21 13.97
C GLU A 549 18.30 -17.68 12.66
N ILE A 550 19.17 -16.66 12.74
CA ILE A 550 19.80 -16.06 11.55
C ILE A 550 20.73 -17.06 10.87
N GLN A 551 21.52 -17.79 11.67
CA GLN A 551 22.45 -18.79 11.13
C GLN A 551 21.71 -19.98 10.50
N SER A 552 20.63 -20.47 11.13
CA SER A 552 19.78 -21.53 10.57
C SER A 552 19.14 -21.07 9.28
N GLY A 553 18.60 -19.84 9.24
CA GLY A 553 18.00 -19.30 8.02
C GLY A 553 18.98 -19.20 6.84
N MET A 554 20.26 -18.90 7.10
CA MET A 554 21.32 -18.97 6.09
C MET A 554 21.52 -20.39 5.57
N TYR A 555 21.56 -21.39 6.46
CA TYR A 555 21.75 -22.79 6.07
C TYR A 555 20.54 -23.35 5.30
N ASP A 556 19.32 -23.03 5.73
CA ASP A 556 18.10 -23.39 5.02
C ASP A 556 18.13 -22.84 3.57
N CYS A 557 18.62 -21.61 3.36
CA CYS A 557 18.78 -21.04 2.03
C CYS A 557 19.83 -21.76 1.18
N ILE A 558 20.93 -22.24 1.79
CA ILE A 558 21.95 -23.04 1.09
C ILE A 558 21.31 -24.35 0.61
N GLU A 559 20.65 -25.08 1.51
CA GLU A 559 20.01 -26.35 1.19
C GLU A 559 18.94 -26.20 0.11
N LYS A 560 18.15 -25.12 0.20
CA LYS A 560 17.05 -24.79 -0.72
C LYS A 560 17.54 -24.41 -2.12
N PHE A 561 18.53 -23.54 -2.24
CA PHE A 561 18.95 -23.01 -3.55
C PHE A 561 20.09 -23.80 -4.20
N VAL A 562 20.80 -24.64 -3.46
CA VAL A 562 21.97 -25.38 -3.94
C VAL A 562 21.71 -26.88 -3.81
N PRO A 563 21.15 -27.55 -4.83
CA PRO A 563 20.82 -28.97 -4.73
C PRO A 563 22.04 -29.91 -4.76
N ASP A 564 23.21 -29.43 -5.22
CA ASP A 564 24.45 -30.24 -5.25
C ASP A 564 25.15 -30.20 -3.89
N LEU A 565 25.15 -31.34 -3.19
CA LEU A 565 25.77 -31.52 -1.88
C LEU A 565 27.27 -31.17 -1.87
N ASN A 566 28.00 -31.44 -2.96
CA ASN A 566 29.42 -31.09 -3.03
C ASN A 566 29.62 -29.57 -3.08
N VAL A 567 28.67 -28.84 -3.67
CA VAL A 567 28.68 -27.38 -3.70
C VAL A 567 28.27 -26.84 -2.33
N GLN A 568 27.29 -27.45 -1.66
CA GLN A 568 26.94 -27.09 -0.27
C GLN A 568 28.16 -27.19 0.65
N ASP A 569 28.89 -28.33 0.63
CA ASP A 569 30.09 -28.53 1.45
C ASP A 569 31.19 -27.49 1.17
N LYS A 570 31.34 -27.08 -0.10
CA LYS A 570 32.26 -25.99 -0.48
C LYS A 570 31.78 -24.65 0.07
N ILE A 571 30.48 -24.35 -0.03
CA ILE A 571 29.90 -23.12 0.53
C ILE A 571 30.15 -23.06 2.03
N ILE A 572 29.97 -24.14 2.78
CA ILE A 572 30.24 -24.15 4.24
C ILE A 572 31.71 -23.80 4.55
N LYS A 573 32.66 -24.32 3.77
CA LYS A 573 34.09 -23.95 3.90
C LYS A 573 34.34 -22.47 3.56
N GLU A 574 33.68 -21.97 2.52
CA GLU A 574 33.75 -20.57 2.11
C GLU A 574 33.11 -19.63 3.14
N VAL A 575 32.02 -20.05 3.78
CA VAL A 575 31.37 -19.34 4.89
C VAL A 575 32.34 -19.17 6.05
N ASN A 576 33.14 -20.18 6.39
CA ASN A 576 34.17 -20.03 7.43
C ASN A 576 35.24 -19.00 7.04
N SER A 577 35.58 -18.89 5.75
CA SER A 577 36.50 -17.86 5.26
C SER A 577 35.88 -16.46 5.40
N TYR A 578 34.60 -16.31 5.07
CA TYR A 578 33.85 -15.08 5.30
C TYR A 578 33.79 -14.72 6.79
N LYS A 579 33.39 -15.65 7.68
CA LYS A 579 33.33 -15.43 9.13
C LYS A 579 34.62 -14.84 9.69
N ASN A 580 35.76 -15.39 9.27
CA ASN A 580 37.08 -15.00 9.76
C ASN A 580 37.69 -13.79 9.02
N ALA A 581 36.93 -13.12 8.15
CA ALA A 581 37.43 -12.08 7.24
C ALA A 581 38.70 -12.52 6.48
N GLY A 582 38.77 -13.79 6.10
CA GLY A 582 39.92 -14.39 5.44
C GLY A 582 40.14 -13.85 4.02
N GLY A 583 41.40 -13.72 3.62
CA GLY A 583 41.76 -13.28 2.28
C GLY A 583 41.31 -11.84 2.00
N ASP A 584 40.56 -11.65 0.91
CA ASP A 584 40.21 -10.32 0.41
C ASP A 584 39.15 -9.62 1.27
N PHE A 585 38.34 -10.38 2.03
CA PHE A 585 37.33 -9.84 2.96
C PHE A 585 37.92 -8.99 4.09
N GLY A 586 39.17 -9.27 4.49
CA GLY A 586 39.89 -8.57 5.55
C GLY A 586 40.76 -7.40 5.07
N ARG A 587 40.84 -7.16 3.75
CA ARG A 587 41.61 -6.02 3.23
C ARG A 587 41.02 -4.71 3.74
N LYS A 588 41.86 -3.73 4.06
CA LYS A 588 41.42 -2.41 4.54
C LYS A 588 40.41 -1.72 3.60
N MET A 589 40.54 -1.93 2.29
CA MET A 589 39.56 -1.43 1.30
C MET A 589 38.21 -2.15 1.43
N ALA A 590 38.20 -3.47 1.60
CA ALA A 590 36.99 -4.26 1.78
C ALA A 590 36.28 -3.90 3.09
N VAL A 591 37.04 -3.70 4.18
CA VAL A 591 36.51 -3.28 5.49
C VAL A 591 35.83 -1.91 5.39
N ARG A 592 36.47 -0.90 4.79
CA ARG A 592 35.83 0.41 4.59
C ARG A 592 34.62 0.34 3.68
N ALA A 593 34.65 -0.56 2.70
CA ALA A 593 33.57 -0.70 1.73
C ALA A 593 32.32 -1.39 2.30
N ARG A 594 32.36 -1.98 3.51
CA ARG A 594 31.20 -2.64 4.13
C ARG A 594 30.05 -1.67 4.34
N ASP A 595 30.37 -0.42 4.70
CA ASP A 595 29.38 0.63 4.97
C ASP A 595 29.04 1.48 3.73
N THR A 596 29.94 1.52 2.73
CA THR A 596 29.81 2.43 1.60
C THR A 596 29.32 1.78 0.31
N MET A 597 29.39 0.45 0.19
CA MET A 597 28.94 -0.30 -1.00
C MET A 597 27.63 -1.05 -0.73
N LEU A 598 26.88 -1.31 -1.80
CA LEU A 598 25.76 -2.24 -1.72
C LEU A 598 26.27 -3.67 -1.44
N PRO A 599 25.53 -4.51 -0.72
CA PRO A 599 26.04 -5.81 -0.28
C PRO A 599 26.36 -6.73 -1.47
N ALA A 600 25.49 -6.76 -2.47
CA ALA A 600 25.71 -7.55 -3.69
C ALA A 600 26.96 -7.08 -4.46
N GLU A 601 27.20 -5.77 -4.54
CA GLU A 601 28.39 -5.18 -5.18
C GLU A 601 29.67 -5.49 -4.39
N TRP A 602 29.58 -5.42 -3.06
CA TRP A 602 30.68 -5.78 -2.17
C TRP A 602 31.09 -7.24 -2.36
N TRP A 603 30.12 -8.16 -2.43
CA TRP A 603 30.38 -9.57 -2.72
C TRP A 603 30.98 -9.79 -4.10
N SER A 604 30.48 -9.07 -5.12
CA SER A 604 31.05 -9.12 -6.47
C SER A 604 32.49 -8.62 -6.53
N THR A 605 32.87 -7.69 -5.65
CA THR A 605 34.19 -7.05 -5.66
C THR A 605 35.21 -7.83 -4.84
N TYR A 606 34.85 -8.27 -3.64
CA TYR A 606 35.79 -8.82 -2.65
C TYR A 606 35.63 -10.32 -2.41
N GLY A 607 34.59 -10.96 -2.93
CA GLY A 607 34.34 -12.38 -2.70
C GLY A 607 35.02 -13.35 -3.65
N GLY A 608 35.95 -12.89 -4.51
CA GLY A 608 36.57 -13.72 -5.55
C GLY A 608 37.22 -15.02 -5.05
N SER A 609 37.66 -15.08 -3.79
CA SER A 609 38.20 -16.30 -3.16
C SER A 609 37.13 -17.33 -2.75
N CYS A 610 35.85 -16.98 -2.81
CA CYS A 610 34.71 -17.79 -2.38
C CYS A 610 33.62 -17.81 -3.47
N PRO A 611 33.88 -18.47 -4.61
CA PRO A 611 33.03 -18.34 -5.80
C PRO A 611 31.62 -18.93 -5.63
N ASN A 612 31.44 -19.97 -4.81
CA ASN A 612 30.14 -20.59 -4.61
C ASN A 612 29.26 -19.74 -3.69
N LEU A 613 29.85 -19.23 -2.61
CA LEU A 613 29.20 -18.32 -1.67
C LEU A 613 28.89 -16.97 -2.31
N VAL A 614 29.78 -16.40 -3.12
CA VAL A 614 29.49 -15.17 -3.89
C VAL A 614 28.27 -15.34 -4.79
N ARG A 615 28.20 -16.46 -5.50
CA ARG A 615 27.06 -16.72 -6.40
C ARG A 615 25.75 -16.76 -5.60
N LEU A 616 25.74 -17.40 -4.45
CA LEU A 616 24.56 -17.43 -3.57
C LEU A 616 24.26 -16.03 -3.00
N ALA A 617 25.28 -15.31 -2.54
CA ALA A 617 25.13 -14.01 -1.91
C ALA A 617 24.57 -12.96 -2.86
N ILE A 618 25.09 -12.87 -4.09
CA ILE A 618 24.55 -11.98 -5.12
C ILE A 618 23.10 -12.36 -5.45
N ARG A 619 22.79 -13.66 -5.52
CA ARG A 619 21.43 -14.12 -5.82
C ARG A 619 20.43 -13.72 -4.75
N ILE A 620 20.79 -13.80 -3.47
CA ILE A 620 19.91 -13.43 -2.35
C ILE A 620 19.85 -11.91 -2.15
N LEU A 621 21.01 -11.26 -1.97
CA LEU A 621 21.11 -9.83 -1.65
C LEU A 621 20.66 -8.93 -2.80
N GLY A 622 20.65 -9.45 -4.02
CA GLY A 622 20.17 -8.76 -5.20
C GLY A 622 18.66 -8.76 -5.37
N GLN A 623 17.85 -9.29 -4.44
CA GLN A 623 16.40 -9.37 -4.58
C GLN A 623 15.64 -8.25 -3.85
N THR A 624 14.45 -7.94 -4.35
CA THR A 624 13.45 -7.12 -3.65
C THR A 624 12.66 -7.94 -2.63
N CYS A 625 12.02 -7.28 -1.67
CA CYS A 625 11.07 -7.90 -0.73
C CYS A 625 9.62 -7.46 -1.00
N SER A 626 9.41 -6.47 -1.88
CA SER A 626 8.09 -5.86 -2.12
C SER A 626 7.69 -5.93 -3.58
N SER A 627 6.37 -5.90 -3.82
CA SER A 627 5.81 -5.49 -5.11
C SER A 627 6.13 -4.03 -5.41
N ILE A 628 6.17 -3.68 -6.69
CA ILE A 628 6.45 -2.31 -7.12
C ILE A 628 5.14 -1.61 -7.47
N GLU A 629 4.97 -0.43 -6.89
CA GLU A 629 3.86 0.46 -7.22
C GLU A 629 4.27 1.39 -8.36
N TYR A 630 3.38 1.49 -9.35
CA TYR A 630 3.54 2.42 -10.48
C TYR A 630 2.19 3.00 -10.89
N LYS A 631 2.18 4.23 -11.42
CA LYS A 631 0.96 4.93 -11.83
C LYS A 631 0.22 4.10 -12.88
N ARG A 632 -0.93 3.52 -12.49
CA ARG A 632 -1.76 2.61 -13.32
C ARG A 632 -2.89 3.33 -14.06
N SER A 633 -3.28 4.51 -13.58
CA SER A 633 -4.46 5.28 -14.01
C SER A 633 -4.49 5.61 -15.51
N GLN A 634 -3.37 5.49 -16.21
CA GLN A 634 -3.24 5.84 -17.62
C GLN A 634 -3.02 4.63 -18.55
N ILE A 635 -3.07 3.39 -18.03
CA ILE A 635 -2.85 2.16 -18.82
C ILE A 635 -4.19 1.48 -19.11
N PRO A 636 -4.50 1.13 -20.38
CA PRO A 636 -5.82 0.62 -20.78
C PRO A 636 -6.01 -0.88 -20.46
N PHE A 637 -5.73 -1.30 -19.23
CA PHE A 637 -5.91 -2.69 -18.79
C PHE A 637 -7.36 -3.17 -18.88
N GLU A 638 -8.34 -2.30 -18.61
CA GLU A 638 -9.76 -2.67 -18.71
C GLU A 638 -10.16 -2.95 -20.16
N GLN A 639 -9.77 -2.07 -21.08
CA GLN A 639 -10.06 -2.20 -22.52
C GLN A 639 -9.48 -3.48 -23.13
N LEU A 640 -8.31 -3.92 -22.64
CA LEU A 640 -7.67 -5.17 -23.04
C LEU A 640 -8.60 -6.38 -22.84
N HIS A 641 -9.29 -6.43 -21.70
CA HIS A 641 -10.16 -7.54 -21.33
C HIS A 641 -11.61 -7.36 -21.79
N ASP A 642 -12.03 -6.13 -22.10
CA ASP A 642 -13.37 -5.83 -22.63
C ASP A 642 -13.59 -6.28 -24.07
N THR A 643 -12.55 -6.18 -24.91
CA THR A 643 -12.70 -6.46 -26.34
C THR A 643 -12.87 -7.95 -26.61
N LYS A 644 -13.92 -8.30 -27.36
CA LYS A 644 -14.13 -9.66 -27.90
C LYS A 644 -13.38 -9.92 -29.21
N ASN A 645 -12.82 -8.87 -29.83
CA ASN A 645 -12.05 -8.98 -31.05
C ASN A 645 -10.62 -9.42 -30.73
N CYS A 646 -10.20 -10.58 -31.24
CA CYS A 646 -8.88 -11.15 -30.96
C CYS A 646 -7.72 -10.30 -31.48
N LEU A 647 -7.84 -9.68 -32.66
CA LEU A 647 -6.79 -8.82 -33.22
C LEU A 647 -6.64 -7.53 -32.41
N GLU A 648 -7.77 -6.97 -31.99
CA GLU A 648 -7.79 -5.78 -31.15
C GLU A 648 -7.23 -6.08 -29.75
N ARG A 649 -7.57 -7.25 -29.19
CA ARG A 649 -7.01 -7.73 -27.92
C ARG A 649 -5.49 -7.87 -28.00
N GLN A 650 -5.00 -8.47 -29.08
CA GLN A 650 -3.55 -8.63 -29.27
C GLN A 650 -2.86 -7.27 -29.38
N ARG A 651 -3.43 -6.32 -30.13
CA ARG A 651 -2.90 -4.95 -30.22
C ARG A 651 -2.88 -4.24 -28.87
N LEU A 652 -3.96 -4.34 -28.09
CA LEU A 652 -4.03 -3.77 -26.75
C LEU A 652 -3.03 -4.44 -25.80
N SER A 653 -2.79 -5.75 -25.95
CA SER A 653 -1.80 -6.48 -25.16
C SER A 653 -0.40 -5.97 -25.45
N ASP A 654 -0.07 -5.76 -26.73
CA ASP A 654 1.19 -5.18 -27.17
C ASP A 654 1.37 -3.74 -26.66
N LEU A 655 0.30 -2.94 -26.70
CA LEU A 655 0.29 -1.57 -26.19
C LEU A 655 0.53 -1.54 -24.67
N VAL A 656 -0.20 -2.35 -23.91
CA VAL A 656 -0.03 -2.48 -22.45
C VAL A 656 1.39 -2.96 -22.12
N PHE A 657 1.90 -3.96 -22.85
CA PHE A 657 3.26 -4.46 -22.65
C PHE A 657 4.33 -3.37 -22.85
N VAL A 658 4.23 -2.59 -23.94
CA VAL A 658 5.14 -1.47 -24.19
C VAL A 658 4.99 -0.39 -23.12
N GLN A 659 3.76 0.06 -22.84
CA GLN A 659 3.50 1.14 -21.90
C GLN A 659 3.98 0.81 -20.46
N CYS A 660 3.74 -0.42 -20.00
CA CYS A 660 4.22 -0.89 -18.70
C CYS A 660 5.75 -0.87 -18.62
N ASN A 661 6.43 -1.49 -19.59
CA ASN A 661 7.89 -1.60 -19.55
C ASN A 661 8.59 -0.24 -19.76
N LEU A 662 8.06 0.65 -20.60
CA LEU A 662 8.59 2.00 -20.74
C LEU A 662 8.47 2.81 -19.44
N ARG A 663 7.36 2.67 -18.70
CA ARG A 663 7.21 3.30 -17.38
C ARG A 663 8.15 2.72 -16.34
N LEU A 664 8.25 1.39 -16.27
CA LEU A 664 9.17 0.71 -15.35
C LEU A 664 10.62 1.13 -15.59
N ARG A 665 10.99 1.45 -16.85
CA ARG A 665 12.30 2.02 -17.19
C ARG A 665 12.49 3.44 -16.64
N GLN A 666 11.48 4.31 -16.76
CA GLN A 666 11.53 5.69 -16.21
C GLN A 666 11.63 5.71 -14.69
N MET A 667 11.03 4.71 -14.03
CA MET A 667 11.03 4.60 -12.57
C MET A 667 12.43 4.51 -11.94
N VAL A 668 13.47 4.15 -12.69
CA VAL A 668 14.85 4.08 -12.20
C VAL A 668 15.45 5.49 -12.00
N ASP A 669 14.91 6.50 -12.69
CA ASP A 669 15.52 7.84 -12.81
C ASP A 669 14.78 8.97 -12.07
N GLU A 670 13.57 8.73 -11.54
CA GLU A 670 12.69 9.79 -11.02
C GLU A 670 12.65 9.89 -9.47
N ASN A 671 12.86 11.10 -8.94
CA ASN A 671 12.33 11.56 -7.65
C ASN A 671 11.05 12.35 -7.96
N GLU A 672 9.86 11.74 -7.85
CA GLU A 672 8.60 12.47 -8.04
C GLU A 672 8.15 13.13 -6.72
N GLU A 673 8.02 14.46 -6.70
CA GLU A 673 7.23 15.19 -5.71
C GLU A 673 5.76 15.19 -6.16
N GLN A 674 4.84 14.83 -5.27
CA GLN A 674 3.41 14.70 -5.58
C GLN A 674 2.65 15.88 -4.96
N ASP A 675 1.93 16.66 -5.77
CA ASP A 675 1.10 17.77 -5.31
C ASP A 675 -0.17 17.21 -4.61
N PRO A 676 -0.40 17.51 -3.32
CA PRO A 676 -1.55 17.01 -2.56
C PRO A 676 -2.89 17.59 -3.02
N ILE A 677 -2.89 18.64 -3.84
CA ILE A 677 -4.10 19.28 -4.40
C ILE A 677 -4.40 18.73 -5.81
N SER A 678 -3.46 18.00 -6.43
CA SER A 678 -3.67 17.42 -7.76
C SER A 678 -4.75 16.32 -7.74
N PHE A 679 -5.73 16.44 -8.63
CA PHE A 679 -6.80 15.47 -8.81
C PHE A 679 -6.30 14.08 -9.25
N ASP A 680 -5.11 14.00 -9.85
CA ASP A 680 -4.48 12.75 -10.28
C ASP A 680 -3.73 12.01 -9.13
N SER A 681 -3.69 12.60 -7.94
CA SER A 681 -3.13 11.94 -6.75
C SER A 681 -4.13 10.92 -6.18
N ASN A 682 -3.63 9.70 -5.93
CA ASN A 682 -4.40 8.51 -5.58
C ASN A 682 -5.41 8.71 -4.42
N ASN A 683 -6.42 7.82 -4.34
CA ASN A 683 -7.41 7.66 -3.25
C ASN A 683 -6.85 7.75 -1.81
N THR A 684 -5.54 7.62 -1.65
CA THR A 684 -4.73 7.78 -0.44
C THR A 684 -4.93 9.13 0.28
N LEU A 685 -5.05 10.25 -0.45
CA LEU A 685 -5.13 11.61 0.14
C LEU A 685 -6.55 12.05 0.46
N LYS A 686 -7.54 11.34 -0.08
CA LYS A 686 -8.97 11.67 0.00
C LYS A 686 -9.43 11.95 1.42
N ASP A 687 -9.00 11.11 2.37
CA ASP A 687 -9.39 11.23 3.78
C ASP A 687 -8.90 12.52 4.45
N TRP A 688 -7.82 13.12 3.96
CA TRP A 688 -7.17 14.29 4.56
C TRP A 688 -7.59 15.61 3.91
N VAL A 689 -8.04 15.57 2.66
CA VAL A 689 -8.39 16.76 1.86
C VAL A 689 -9.90 16.93 1.72
N GLU A 690 -10.65 15.86 1.45
CA GLU A 690 -12.11 15.97 1.24
C GLU A 690 -12.87 16.06 2.58
N GLY A 691 -13.74 17.08 2.69
CA GLY A 691 -14.67 17.23 3.82
C GLY A 691 -15.87 16.29 3.71
N LYS A 692 -16.52 16.00 4.85
CA LYS A 692 -17.83 15.28 4.88
C LYS A 692 -19.00 16.15 4.41
N GLU A 693 -18.81 17.47 4.31
CA GLU A 693 -19.84 18.43 3.90
C GLU A 693 -19.66 18.84 2.43
N LEU A 694 -20.76 18.87 1.68
CA LEU A 694 -20.80 19.50 0.35
C LEU A 694 -20.44 20.98 0.48
N CYS A 695 -19.58 21.49 -0.40
CA CYS A 695 -19.24 22.91 -0.48
C CYS A 695 -20.51 23.78 -0.41
N SER A 696 -20.68 24.55 0.66
CA SER A 696 -21.66 25.62 0.70
C SER A 696 -21.17 26.72 -0.23
N GLU A 697 -21.83 26.86 -1.37
CA GLU A 697 -21.54 27.84 -2.41
C GLU A 697 -21.71 29.29 -1.89
N ASP A 698 -20.61 29.94 -1.51
CA ASP A 698 -20.47 31.39 -1.64
C ASP A 698 -19.62 31.65 -2.89
N PHE A 699 -20.28 31.85 -4.04
CA PHE A 699 -19.71 31.89 -5.39
C PHE A 699 -18.73 33.05 -5.68
N ASP A 700 -18.44 33.93 -4.72
CA ASP A 700 -17.77 35.21 -5.00
C ASP A 700 -16.26 35.26 -4.71
N ALA A 701 -15.59 34.15 -4.35
CA ALA A 701 -14.13 34.20 -4.09
C ALA A 701 -13.29 32.93 -4.35
N LEU A 702 -13.80 31.88 -4.99
CA LEU A 702 -13.03 30.66 -5.27
C LEU A 702 -12.51 30.63 -6.72
N ASN A 703 -11.41 31.34 -6.99
CA ASN A 703 -10.66 31.15 -8.22
C ASN A 703 -9.44 30.27 -7.94
N TRP A 704 -9.39 29.06 -8.47
CA TRP A 704 -8.21 28.18 -8.35
C TRP A 704 -6.93 28.81 -8.91
N MET A 705 -7.08 29.77 -9.84
CA MET A 705 -5.98 30.59 -10.38
C MET A 705 -5.42 31.60 -9.36
N ALA A 706 -6.06 31.77 -8.20
CA ALA A 706 -5.62 32.62 -7.10
C ALA A 706 -4.93 31.84 -5.96
N VAL A 707 -4.78 30.52 -6.11
CA VAL A 707 -3.89 29.73 -5.25
C VAL A 707 -2.47 29.98 -5.72
N ASP A 708 -1.61 30.43 -4.81
CA ASP A 708 -0.20 30.65 -5.15
C ASP A 708 0.42 29.31 -5.60
N PRO A 709 1.09 29.26 -6.76
CA PRO A 709 1.78 28.05 -7.19
C PRO A 709 2.86 27.68 -6.16
N PRO A 710 3.22 26.39 -6.03
CA PRO A 710 4.35 25.99 -5.20
C PRO A 710 5.57 26.84 -5.57
N SER A 711 6.16 27.55 -4.61
CA SER A 711 7.30 28.41 -4.92
C SER A 711 8.52 27.53 -5.24
N ASP A 712 9.26 27.85 -6.30
CA ASP A 712 10.56 27.21 -6.63
C ASP A 712 11.60 27.30 -5.48
N ASN A 713 11.34 28.15 -4.47
CA ASN A 713 12.18 28.38 -3.30
C ASN A 713 11.82 27.50 -2.08
N ALA A 714 10.89 26.53 -2.20
CA ALA A 714 10.48 25.60 -1.13
C ALA A 714 11.58 24.61 -0.66
N ARG A 715 12.87 24.87 -0.99
CA ARG A 715 14.02 24.04 -0.60
C ARG A 715 14.47 24.19 0.86
N LEU A 716 13.75 24.93 1.71
CA LEU A 716 14.23 25.35 3.03
C LEU A 716 13.84 24.44 4.21
N LEU A 717 12.98 23.45 4.01
CA LEU A 717 12.97 22.25 4.84
C LEU A 717 13.62 21.18 3.99
N GLY A 718 14.78 20.71 4.42
CA GLY A 718 15.69 19.91 3.62
C GLY A 718 14.93 18.95 2.72
N THR A 719 15.25 19.01 1.42
CA THR A 719 15.03 17.88 0.50
C THR A 719 15.18 16.61 1.31
N SER A 720 14.21 15.71 1.23
CA SER A 720 14.34 14.31 1.64
C SER A 720 15.45 13.71 0.77
N HIS A 721 16.68 14.12 1.05
CA HIS A 721 17.88 13.58 0.50
C HIS A 721 17.76 12.10 0.80
N SER A 722 17.87 11.30 -0.25
CA SER A 722 17.99 9.86 -0.20
C SER A 722 19.31 9.46 0.48
N GLU A 723 19.65 10.08 1.60
CA GLU A 723 20.53 9.48 2.59
C GLU A 723 19.66 8.46 3.27
N ILE A 724 19.75 7.23 2.77
CA ILE A 724 19.20 6.07 3.47
C ILE A 724 19.85 6.10 4.84
N GLU A 725 19.04 6.50 5.82
CA GLU A 725 19.46 6.65 7.21
C GLU A 725 20.21 5.40 7.63
N ASP A 726 21.40 5.65 8.15
CA ASP A 726 22.37 4.61 8.44
C ASP A 726 21.77 3.71 9.53
N LEU A 727 21.25 2.54 9.14
CA LEU A 727 20.93 1.46 10.09
C LEU A 727 22.24 1.17 10.82
N GLY A 728 22.42 1.77 12.00
CA GLY A 728 23.72 1.85 12.68
C GLY A 728 24.30 0.47 13.04
N PRO A 729 25.52 0.40 13.59
CA PRO A 729 26.08 -0.83 14.15
C PRO A 729 25.46 -1.20 15.53
N GLY A 730 25.64 -2.44 15.98
CA GLY A 730 25.20 -2.96 17.30
C GLY A 730 23.81 -3.61 17.31
N PHE A 731 23.73 -4.89 17.68
CA PHE A 731 22.51 -5.71 17.67
C PHE A 731 22.42 -6.54 18.97
N ASP A 732 22.54 -5.85 20.10
CA ASP A 732 22.90 -6.50 21.36
C ASP A 732 21.70 -6.67 22.32
N ASP A 733 20.50 -6.19 21.93
CA ASP A 733 19.27 -6.41 22.70
C ASP A 733 18.80 -7.87 22.60
N TYR A 734 19.11 -8.62 23.65
CA TYR A 734 18.76 -10.02 23.85
C TYR A 734 17.23 -10.27 23.84
N GLU A 735 16.42 -9.30 24.25
CA GLU A 735 14.96 -9.46 24.32
C GLU A 735 14.32 -9.45 22.92
N ILE A 736 14.88 -8.66 21.98
CA ILE A 736 14.41 -8.63 20.59
C ILE A 736 14.72 -9.96 19.88
N PHE A 737 15.85 -10.59 20.22
CA PHE A 737 16.25 -11.89 19.70
C PHE A 737 15.70 -13.09 20.49
N ASN A 738 14.79 -12.87 21.46
CA ASN A 738 14.28 -13.92 22.35
C ASN A 738 15.39 -14.76 23.02
N ARG A 739 16.54 -14.15 23.36
CA ARG A 739 17.61 -14.79 24.11
C ARG A 739 17.32 -14.73 25.61
N VAL A 740 17.38 -15.87 26.28
CA VAL A 740 17.43 -15.92 27.75
C VAL A 740 18.77 -15.32 28.18
N LYS A 741 18.74 -14.43 29.16
CA LYS A 741 19.94 -13.85 29.78
C LYS A 741 20.65 -14.99 30.52
N GLU A 742 21.75 -15.52 29.98
CA GLU A 742 22.60 -16.45 30.73
C GLU A 742 23.17 -15.68 31.94
N GLY A 743 22.64 -15.94 33.13
CA GLY A 743 23.04 -15.24 34.36
C GLY A 743 22.04 -15.25 35.51
N GLU A 744 20.79 -15.68 35.31
CA GLU A 744 19.85 -15.94 36.41
C GLU A 744 19.61 -17.46 36.57
N GLU A 745 20.70 -18.20 36.82
CA GLU A 745 20.57 -19.40 37.65
C GLU A 745 20.42 -18.92 39.09
N GLU A 746 19.18 -18.94 39.60
CA GLU A 746 18.89 -18.78 41.01
C GLU A 746 19.64 -19.86 41.81
N ASN A 747 20.79 -19.48 42.33
CA ASN A 747 21.35 -20.10 43.53
C ASN A 747 20.40 -19.85 44.70
N VAL A 748 19.49 -20.78 44.98
CA VAL A 748 19.10 -21.12 46.36
C VAL A 748 18.72 -22.61 46.43
N GLU A 749 19.74 -23.48 46.49
CA GLU A 749 19.67 -24.65 47.37
C GLU A 749 20.08 -24.20 48.79
N SER A 750 19.40 -24.74 49.81
CA SER A 750 19.44 -24.39 51.25
C SER A 750 18.71 -23.08 51.60
N MET A 751 17.63 -23.07 52.39
CA MET A 751 17.32 -23.84 53.61
C MET A 751 15.81 -23.98 53.79
#